data_AF-B4YIM8-F1
#
_entry.id   AF-B4YIM8-F1
#
_cell.length_a   1.000
_cell.length_b   1.000
_cell.length_c   1.000
_cell.angle_alpha   90.00
_cell.angle_beta   90.00
_cell.angle_gamma   90.00
#
_symmetry.space_group_name_H-M   'P 1'
#
loop_
_entity.id
_entity.type
_entity.pdbx_description
1 polymer ?
#
loop_
_entity_poly.entity_id
_entity_poly.type
_entity_poly.pdbx_seq_one_letter_code
_entity_poly.pdbx_strand_id
1 'polypeptide(L)'
;MGVYLFWLYCNKFLEMSIQYLSTMARDITIAGTQMNTSYYPMERLAPIVGGVILLCFLLVQNEIPAFLKGLRRRDPKVFSECVSSIFAIICFVLSYFLLTSVLELSPGAQIPFFFFGGAIVAGVLLLQDNLGEILSWSNIRSFRPTRENLGAVISVGSIVLFAALTLNISMIPAISQDIPFFLSAVILITGLYWYWRISQEGMKPAIQAKRTAALAYLALLPFILYLLLRVLYLQHDPNPVMQNRWAVNFDFMDKVNTFKINPWPMEVVANSDARWLFLKAAIINSVRVTLLSIVLCVILGTIVGVTRLSSNKLASTMATVYVEVFRNLPLAVLLFLISTQFGLQAPLFIEETFLFGGAVFYSNQGIWFVTVGSYPVLVMGLVALALLRAGLRHMDRIEPRFIVTPNTLIEHVRRPFSTLGWRVEALTADISLIVAAVVFINYLVPFASTHGGGTNAALAMVLLVYTLSVTSRVDDDGINSLQIDDSETGLRKRFTIWVAAFSVVAGAVYSIGGLSWPEYLKDWNRDGVIDAPGSWDIAEGTGFEITPFFLAMMLGLTLFTASTVAEIVRGSIQALPRGQVEAAISVGLNPYQRLRLVIMPQALRSMVPLLNNQFMNVWKNSSLAVIVAYSDIFYVVLVMMNNVGKLIPLFLLLLITYQAGSLAISVVMNWYNSRVTSVKI
;
A
#
# COMPACT_ATOMS: atom_id res chain seq x y z
N MET A 1 39.13 -1.68 17.52
CA MET A 1 37.90 -2.50 17.50
C MET A 1 37.09 -2.31 16.21
N GLY A 2 36.65 -1.09 15.85
CA GLY A 2 35.82 -0.86 14.65
C GLY A 2 36.41 -1.36 13.32
N VAL A 3 37.69 -1.08 13.05
CA VAL A 3 38.39 -1.54 11.83
C VAL A 3 38.45 -3.07 11.73
N TYR A 4 38.68 -3.74 12.85
CA TYR A 4 38.71 -5.21 12.92
C TYR A 4 37.32 -5.83 12.68
N LEU A 5 36.26 -5.23 13.24
CA LEU A 5 34.89 -5.67 12.98
C LEU A 5 34.49 -5.46 11.51
N PHE A 6 34.88 -4.34 10.91
CA PHE A 6 34.62 -4.06 9.50
C PHE A 6 35.35 -5.03 8.57
N TRP A 7 36.59 -5.38 8.91
CA TRP A 7 37.35 -6.44 8.21
C TRP A 7 36.63 -7.79 8.28
N LEU A 8 36.24 -8.24 9.48
CA LEU A 8 35.52 -9.50 9.66
C LEU A 8 34.19 -9.52 8.90
N TYR A 9 33.48 -8.40 8.90
CA TYR A 9 32.26 -8.21 8.13
C TYR A 9 32.53 -8.41 6.62
N CYS A 10 33.51 -7.69 6.05
CA CYS A 10 33.81 -7.77 4.62
C CYS A 10 34.23 -9.18 4.23
N ASN A 11 35.13 -9.78 5.00
CA ASN A 11 35.68 -11.09 4.69
C ASN A 11 34.58 -12.16 4.71
N LYS A 12 33.76 -12.18 5.76
CA LYS A 12 32.67 -13.15 5.89
C LYS A 12 31.64 -13.06 4.77
N PHE A 13 31.17 -11.85 4.44
CA PHE A 13 30.16 -11.68 3.39
C PHE A 13 30.73 -11.94 1.99
N LEU A 14 31.96 -11.49 1.69
CA LEU A 14 32.59 -11.76 0.40
C LEU A 14 32.89 -13.24 0.22
N GLU A 15 33.37 -13.95 1.25
CA GLU A 15 33.61 -15.39 1.21
C GLU A 15 32.35 -16.17 0.82
N MET A 16 31.24 -15.94 1.53
CA MET A 16 29.96 -16.59 1.21
C MET A 16 29.47 -16.23 -0.20
N SER A 17 29.63 -14.96 -0.60
CA SER A 17 29.16 -14.48 -1.90
C SER A 17 29.96 -15.06 -3.06
N ILE A 18 31.28 -15.19 -2.90
CA ILE A 18 32.18 -15.80 -3.89
C ILE A 18 31.87 -17.29 -4.03
N GLN A 19 31.56 -18.00 -2.92
CA GLN A 19 31.13 -19.39 -2.98
C GLN A 19 29.82 -19.57 -3.77
N TYR A 20 28.80 -18.73 -3.52
CA TYR A 20 27.56 -18.79 -4.30
C TYR A 20 27.79 -18.46 -5.78
N LEU A 21 28.56 -17.43 -6.08
CA LEU A 21 28.82 -17.01 -7.46
C LEU A 21 29.62 -18.06 -8.24
N SER A 22 30.63 -18.67 -7.61
CA SER A 22 31.45 -19.74 -8.19
C SER A 22 30.62 -21.00 -8.46
N THR A 23 29.76 -21.39 -7.52
CA THR A 23 28.86 -22.55 -7.70
C THR A 23 27.80 -22.29 -8.78
N MET A 24 27.22 -21.09 -8.84
CA MET A 24 26.23 -20.73 -9.86
C MET A 24 26.84 -20.60 -11.25
N ALA A 25 28.09 -20.16 -11.38
CA ALA A 25 28.74 -19.98 -12.68
C ALA A 25 29.40 -21.25 -13.24
N ARG A 26 29.43 -22.35 -12.47
CA ARG A 26 30.10 -23.59 -12.86
C ARG A 26 29.23 -24.44 -13.76
N ASP A 27 29.58 -24.51 -15.04
CA ASP A 27 28.91 -25.39 -16.00
C ASP A 27 29.41 -26.85 -15.85
N ILE A 28 28.48 -27.81 -15.71
CA ILE A 28 28.79 -29.25 -15.60
C ILE A 28 27.79 -30.03 -16.46
N THR A 29 27.94 -29.93 -17.78
CA THR A 29 27.10 -30.66 -18.73
C THR A 29 27.66 -32.06 -18.99
N ILE A 30 26.84 -33.08 -18.78
CA ILE A 30 27.14 -34.48 -19.14
C ILE A 30 26.09 -34.93 -20.17
N ALA A 31 26.54 -35.36 -21.35
CA ALA A 31 25.67 -35.82 -22.44
C ALA A 31 24.52 -34.84 -22.80
N GLY A 32 24.78 -33.52 -22.73
CA GLY A 32 23.80 -32.47 -23.02
C GLY A 32 22.83 -32.14 -21.89
N THR A 33 22.93 -32.82 -20.74
CA THR A 33 22.13 -32.52 -19.54
C THR A 33 22.97 -31.80 -18.50
N GLN A 34 22.42 -30.72 -17.91
CA GLN A 34 23.12 -29.92 -16.91
C GLN A 34 23.02 -30.61 -15.54
N MET A 35 24.16 -31.05 -15.00
CA MET A 35 24.23 -31.75 -13.71
C MET A 35 24.29 -30.78 -12.52
N ASN A 36 24.78 -29.55 -12.75
CA ASN A 36 24.73 -28.50 -11.74
C ASN A 36 23.34 -27.86 -11.71
N THR A 37 22.53 -28.26 -10.74
CA THR A 37 21.18 -27.73 -10.56
C THR A 37 21.16 -26.24 -10.23
N SER A 38 22.24 -25.71 -9.62
CA SER A 38 22.39 -24.30 -9.25
C SER A 38 22.98 -23.43 -10.36
N TYR A 39 23.23 -23.99 -11.54
CA TYR A 39 23.86 -23.27 -12.63
C TYR A 39 22.98 -22.15 -13.19
N TYR A 40 23.60 -20.99 -13.38
CA TYR A 40 23.03 -19.88 -14.14
C TYR A 40 23.90 -19.59 -15.36
N PRO A 41 23.31 -19.51 -16.58
CA PRO A 41 24.04 -19.04 -17.74
C PRO A 41 24.45 -17.57 -17.54
N MET A 42 25.62 -17.20 -18.07
CA MET A 42 26.16 -15.84 -17.92
C MET A 42 25.21 -14.77 -18.48
N GLU A 43 24.45 -15.11 -19.53
CA GLU A 43 23.41 -14.26 -20.10
C GLU A 43 22.35 -13.81 -19.09
N ARG A 44 22.06 -14.62 -18.07
CA ARG A 44 21.13 -14.28 -16.99
C ARG A 44 21.84 -13.71 -15.77
N LEU A 45 23.02 -14.23 -15.44
CA LEU A 45 23.74 -13.82 -14.23
C LEU A 45 24.34 -12.41 -14.36
N ALA A 46 24.96 -12.10 -15.50
CA ALA A 46 25.60 -10.81 -15.75
C ALA A 46 24.64 -9.60 -15.65
N PRO A 47 23.45 -9.60 -16.28
CA PRO A 47 22.54 -8.46 -16.16
C PRO A 47 21.96 -8.31 -14.75
N ILE A 48 21.81 -9.40 -13.98
CA ILE A 48 21.28 -9.32 -12.61
C ILE A 48 22.33 -8.72 -11.67
N VAL A 49 23.52 -9.31 -11.60
CA VAL A 49 24.57 -8.87 -10.68
C VAL A 49 25.13 -7.52 -11.12
N GLY A 50 25.45 -7.37 -12.40
CA GLY A 50 25.91 -6.09 -12.97
C GLY A 50 24.85 -5.00 -12.91
N GLY A 51 23.56 -5.36 -13.08
CA GLY A 51 22.45 -4.42 -12.99
C GLY A 51 22.27 -3.85 -11.58
N VAL A 52 22.46 -4.67 -10.53
CA VAL A 52 22.44 -4.18 -9.14
C VAL A 52 23.62 -3.25 -8.86
N ILE A 53 24.81 -3.57 -9.37
CA ILE A 53 25.99 -2.69 -9.26
C ILE A 53 25.73 -1.34 -9.94
N LEU A 54 25.18 -1.37 -11.16
CA LEU A 54 24.81 -0.16 -11.91
C LEU A 54 23.72 0.65 -11.18
N LEU A 55 22.69 -0.01 -10.67
CA LEU A 55 21.61 0.64 -9.94
C LEU A 55 22.14 1.33 -8.68
N CYS A 56 23.00 0.67 -7.91
CA CYS A 56 23.67 1.30 -6.77
C CYS A 56 24.52 2.51 -7.19
N PHE A 57 25.26 2.41 -8.30
CA PHE A 57 26.05 3.54 -8.82
C PHE A 57 25.17 4.74 -9.18
N LEU A 58 24.06 4.51 -9.90
CA LEU A 58 23.12 5.55 -10.30
C LEU A 58 22.42 6.20 -9.09
N LEU A 59 22.08 5.41 -8.07
CA LEU A 59 21.48 5.90 -6.84
C LEU A 59 22.43 6.81 -6.05
N VAL A 60 23.74 6.49 -6.02
CA VAL A 60 24.74 7.34 -5.37
C VAL A 60 24.96 8.65 -6.14
N GLN A 61 24.98 8.61 -7.47
CA GLN A 61 25.13 9.82 -8.28
C GLN A 61 23.91 10.73 -8.20
N ASN A 62 22.70 10.16 -8.10
CA ASN A 62 21.43 10.88 -7.95
C ASN A 62 21.20 11.98 -9.01
N GLU A 63 21.60 11.71 -10.26
CA GLU A 63 21.49 12.65 -11.39
C GLU A 63 20.14 12.54 -12.12
N ILE A 64 19.34 11.50 -11.86
CA ILE A 64 18.06 11.21 -12.55
C ILE A 64 17.05 12.36 -12.46
N PRO A 65 16.82 13.02 -11.29
CA PRO A 65 15.89 14.14 -11.21
C PRO A 65 16.34 15.36 -12.02
N ALA A 66 17.66 15.62 -12.08
CA ALA A 66 18.23 16.71 -12.87
C ALA A 66 18.06 16.43 -14.36
N PHE A 67 18.32 15.20 -14.79
CA PHE A 67 18.06 14.73 -16.15
C PHE A 67 16.61 14.93 -16.58
N LEU A 68 15.64 14.47 -15.77
CA LEU A 68 14.20 14.61 -16.06
C LEU A 68 13.76 16.07 -16.15
N LYS A 69 14.28 16.93 -15.26
CA LYS A 69 13.99 18.38 -15.27
C LYS A 69 14.60 19.07 -16.49
N GLY A 70 15.81 18.68 -16.87
CA GLY A 70 16.52 19.16 -18.04
C GLY A 70 15.85 18.78 -19.35
N LEU A 71 15.38 17.53 -19.46
CA LEU A 71 14.63 17.04 -20.62
C LEU A 71 13.33 17.83 -20.83
N ARG A 72 12.66 18.18 -19.74
CA ARG A 72 11.45 19.03 -19.76
C ARG A 72 11.74 20.47 -20.22
N ARG A 73 12.97 20.97 -20.02
CA ARG A 73 13.39 22.33 -20.39
C ARG A 73 14.12 22.42 -21.74
N ARG A 74 14.46 21.28 -22.37
CA ARG A 74 15.25 21.18 -23.62
C ARG A 74 16.61 21.87 -23.55
N ASP A 75 17.26 21.82 -22.38
CA ASP A 75 18.58 22.41 -22.20
C ASP A 75 19.68 21.48 -22.75
N PRO A 76 20.57 21.93 -23.66
CA PRO A 76 21.63 21.09 -24.23
C PRO A 76 22.76 20.74 -23.24
N LYS A 77 22.86 21.48 -22.11
CA LYS A 77 23.86 21.24 -21.05
C LYS A 77 23.57 20.01 -20.17
N VAL A 78 22.38 19.43 -20.30
CA VAL A 78 21.94 18.26 -19.49
C VAL A 78 22.86 17.05 -19.70
N PHE A 79 23.39 16.87 -20.91
CA PHE A 79 24.32 15.77 -21.18
C PHE A 79 25.66 15.93 -20.47
N SER A 80 26.14 17.16 -20.26
CA SER A 80 27.37 17.41 -19.49
C SER A 80 27.20 17.14 -17.99
N GLU A 81 25.97 17.26 -17.47
CA GLU A 81 25.66 17.00 -16.06
C GLU A 81 25.44 15.51 -15.76
N CYS A 82 25.28 14.65 -16.78
CA CYS A 82 25.01 13.22 -16.63
C CYS A 82 26.12 12.29 -17.17
N VAL A 83 27.33 12.83 -17.41
CA VAL A 83 28.44 12.09 -18.04
C VAL A 83 28.82 10.84 -17.23
N SER A 84 28.87 10.94 -15.90
CA SER A 84 29.22 9.82 -15.00
C SER A 84 28.20 8.68 -15.08
N SER A 85 26.90 9.02 -15.08
CA SER A 85 25.82 8.03 -15.20
C SER A 85 25.82 7.35 -16.57
N ILE A 86 26.03 8.10 -17.65
CA ILE A 86 26.13 7.57 -19.02
C ILE A 86 27.34 6.64 -19.15
N PHE A 87 28.50 7.04 -18.61
CA PHE A 87 29.70 6.21 -18.60
C PHE A 87 29.46 4.86 -17.91
N ALA A 88 28.80 4.85 -16.75
CA ALA A 88 28.48 3.61 -16.04
C ALA A 88 27.54 2.69 -16.85
N ILE A 89 26.55 3.26 -17.54
CA ILE A 89 25.66 2.49 -18.44
C ILE A 89 26.45 1.87 -19.59
N ILE A 90 27.34 2.65 -20.22
CA ILE A 90 28.21 2.15 -21.30
C ILE A 90 29.13 1.03 -20.79
N CYS A 91 29.76 1.20 -19.63
CA CYS A 91 30.60 0.17 -19.02
C CYS A 91 29.81 -1.10 -18.70
N PHE A 92 28.56 -0.98 -18.23
CA PHE A 92 27.70 -2.13 -17.97
C PHE A 92 27.36 -2.88 -19.27
N VAL A 93 26.97 -2.17 -20.34
CA VAL A 93 26.67 -2.78 -21.66
C VAL A 93 27.92 -3.45 -22.25
N LEU A 94 29.07 -2.77 -22.19
CA LEU A 94 30.35 -3.31 -22.64
C LEU A 94 30.72 -4.56 -21.84
N SER A 95 30.60 -4.51 -20.51
CA SER A 95 30.83 -5.64 -19.61
C SER A 95 29.92 -6.84 -19.94
N TYR A 96 28.64 -6.60 -20.19
CA TYR A 96 27.69 -7.65 -20.58
C TYR A 96 28.08 -8.31 -21.91
N PHE A 97 28.41 -7.51 -22.93
CA PHE A 97 28.84 -8.02 -24.22
C PHE A 97 30.14 -8.82 -24.12
N LEU A 98 31.12 -8.32 -23.36
CA LEU A 98 32.39 -9.01 -23.14
C LEU A 98 32.18 -10.35 -22.44
N LEU A 99 31.37 -10.41 -21.37
CA LEU A 99 31.12 -11.65 -20.62
C LEU A 99 30.33 -12.71 -21.38
N THR A 100 29.47 -12.31 -22.32
CA THR A 100 28.59 -13.24 -23.03
C THR A 100 29.16 -13.71 -24.36
N SER A 101 29.93 -12.86 -25.05
CA SER A 101 30.30 -13.10 -26.45
C SER A 101 31.81 -13.22 -26.69
N VAL A 102 32.65 -12.75 -25.76
CA VAL A 102 34.11 -12.57 -26.02
C VAL A 102 34.99 -13.28 -25.00
N LEU A 103 34.67 -13.18 -23.70
CA LEU A 103 35.51 -13.65 -22.61
C LEU A 103 35.01 -14.97 -22.03
N GLU A 104 35.81 -16.02 -22.14
CA GLU A 104 35.62 -17.26 -21.39
C GLU A 104 36.35 -17.19 -20.06
N LEU A 105 35.64 -16.73 -19.01
CA LEU A 105 36.21 -16.59 -17.68
C LEU A 105 36.03 -17.86 -16.83
N SER A 106 37.04 -18.21 -16.05
CA SER A 106 37.00 -19.29 -15.07
C SER A 106 35.98 -19.01 -13.94
N PRO A 107 35.05 -19.94 -13.66
CA PRO A 107 34.06 -19.80 -12.59
C PRO A 107 34.63 -19.64 -11.19
N GLY A 108 35.81 -20.25 -10.93
CA GLY A 108 36.39 -20.30 -9.59
C GLY A 108 37.06 -19.00 -9.14
N ALA A 109 37.68 -18.26 -10.07
CA ALA A 109 38.52 -17.10 -9.72
C ALA A 109 38.21 -15.85 -10.53
N GLN A 110 38.10 -15.96 -11.86
CA GLN A 110 37.93 -14.80 -12.74
C GLN A 110 36.53 -14.19 -12.66
N ILE A 111 35.48 -15.02 -12.65
CA ILE A 111 34.08 -14.53 -12.58
C ILE A 111 33.80 -13.80 -11.25
N PRO A 112 34.15 -14.35 -10.07
CA PRO A 112 33.95 -13.62 -8.82
C PRO A 112 34.75 -12.32 -8.77
N PHE A 113 36.00 -12.34 -9.20
CA PHE A 113 36.82 -11.13 -9.24
C PHE A 113 36.25 -10.07 -10.20
N PHE A 114 35.70 -10.47 -11.33
CA PHE A 114 35.06 -9.55 -12.28
C PHE A 114 33.91 -8.78 -11.63
N PHE A 115 32.96 -9.46 -10.98
CA PHE A 115 31.80 -8.79 -10.39
C PHE A 115 32.14 -7.99 -9.13
N PHE A 116 32.87 -8.58 -8.16
CA PHE A 116 33.21 -7.88 -6.93
C PHE A 116 34.28 -6.82 -7.13
N GLY A 117 35.30 -7.10 -7.95
CA GLY A 117 36.32 -6.12 -8.34
C GLY A 117 35.71 -4.96 -9.11
N GLY A 118 34.81 -5.23 -10.07
CA GLY A 118 34.09 -4.20 -10.82
C GLY A 118 33.24 -3.31 -9.92
N ALA A 119 32.57 -3.89 -8.92
CA ALA A 119 31.81 -3.14 -7.92
C ALA A 119 32.71 -2.24 -7.04
N ILE A 120 33.90 -2.72 -6.66
CA ILE A 120 34.88 -1.90 -5.91
C ILE A 120 35.41 -0.77 -6.79
N VAL A 121 35.74 -1.02 -8.06
CA VAL A 121 36.17 0.01 -9.02
C VAL A 121 35.08 1.07 -9.18
N ALA A 122 33.82 0.66 -9.32
CA ALA A 122 32.69 1.57 -9.34
C ALA A 122 32.65 2.46 -8.08
N GLY A 123 32.90 1.89 -6.90
CA GLY A 123 33.02 2.63 -5.65
C GLY A 123 34.18 3.63 -5.63
N VAL A 124 35.35 3.26 -6.15
CA VAL A 124 36.53 4.14 -6.28
C VAL A 124 36.22 5.32 -7.21
N LEU A 125 35.56 5.07 -8.35
CA LEU A 125 35.15 6.11 -9.29
C LEU A 125 34.14 7.09 -8.66
N LEU A 126 33.17 6.58 -7.90
CA LEU A 126 32.20 7.41 -7.18
C LEU A 126 32.86 8.30 -6.11
N LEU A 127 33.87 7.78 -5.41
CA LEU A 127 34.59 8.55 -4.39
C LEU A 127 35.42 9.69 -5.01
N GLN A 128 36.05 9.42 -6.16
CA GLN A 128 36.88 10.40 -6.87
C GLN A 128 36.06 11.52 -7.51
N ASP A 129 34.90 11.18 -8.09
CA ASP A 129 33.94 12.11 -8.70
C ASP A 129 34.58 13.07 -9.74
N ASN A 130 35.47 12.52 -10.57
CA ASN A 130 36.25 13.24 -11.59
C ASN A 130 36.01 12.73 -13.01
N LEU A 131 35.06 11.81 -13.21
CA LEU A 131 34.75 11.20 -14.52
C LEU A 131 34.38 12.25 -15.57
N GLY A 132 33.63 13.29 -15.20
CA GLY A 132 33.27 14.39 -16.10
C GLY A 132 34.49 15.16 -16.61
N GLU A 133 35.55 15.29 -15.80
CA GLU A 133 36.80 15.97 -16.18
C GLU A 133 37.67 15.09 -17.07
N ILE A 134 37.72 13.77 -16.80
CA ILE A 134 38.46 12.76 -17.58
C ILE A 134 37.91 12.62 -19.00
N LEU A 135 36.58 12.57 -19.14
CA LEU A 135 35.89 12.32 -20.40
C LEU A 135 35.74 13.57 -21.27
N SER A 136 36.15 14.74 -20.79
CA SER A 136 36.09 15.99 -21.55
C SER A 136 37.16 16.02 -22.66
N TRP A 137 36.75 16.30 -23.89
CA TRP A 137 37.60 16.27 -25.09
C TRP A 137 38.80 17.23 -25.03
N SER A 138 38.68 18.35 -24.29
CA SER A 138 39.77 19.31 -24.10
C SER A 138 40.89 18.76 -23.20
N ASN A 139 40.55 18.04 -22.14
CA ASN A 139 41.54 17.53 -21.18
C ASN A 139 42.28 16.29 -21.69
N ILE A 140 41.67 15.50 -22.57
CA ILE A 140 42.30 14.33 -23.20
C ILE A 140 43.54 14.74 -24.04
N ARG A 141 43.50 15.91 -24.70
CA ARG A 141 44.63 16.41 -25.51
C ARG A 141 45.75 17.06 -24.71
N SER A 142 45.48 17.57 -23.51
CA SER A 142 46.46 18.29 -22.68
C SER A 142 46.93 17.51 -21.45
N PHE A 143 46.69 16.19 -21.42
CA PHE A 143 46.98 15.35 -20.26
C PHE A 143 48.49 15.31 -19.94
N ARG A 144 48.88 15.83 -18.77
CA ARG A 144 50.20 15.64 -18.17
C ARG A 144 50.03 15.02 -16.77
N PRO A 145 50.83 14.00 -16.40
CA PRO A 145 50.81 13.42 -15.06
C PRO A 145 51.46 14.38 -14.06
N THR A 146 50.74 15.42 -13.66
CA THR A 146 51.12 16.37 -12.62
C THR A 146 50.39 16.07 -11.30
N ARG A 147 50.86 16.65 -10.19
CA ARG A 147 50.29 16.47 -8.85
C ARG A 147 48.80 16.86 -8.76
N GLU A 148 48.34 17.73 -9.66
CA GLU A 148 46.95 18.19 -9.76
C GLU A 148 46.02 17.13 -10.41
N ASN A 149 46.54 16.27 -11.27
CA ASN A 149 45.77 15.23 -11.99
C ASN A 149 45.84 13.84 -11.32
N LEU A 150 46.37 13.75 -10.09
CA LEU A 150 46.51 12.47 -9.37
C LEU A 150 45.19 11.71 -9.23
N GLY A 151 44.07 12.42 -9.05
CA GLY A 151 42.75 11.79 -8.99
C GLY A 151 42.42 11.02 -10.28
N ALA A 152 42.63 11.64 -11.44
CA ALA A 152 42.33 11.06 -12.76
C ALA A 152 43.23 9.85 -13.06
N VAL A 153 44.51 9.93 -12.67
CA VAL A 153 45.45 8.81 -12.80
C VAL A 153 45.00 7.61 -11.97
N ILE A 154 44.49 7.82 -10.76
CA ILE A 154 44.00 6.72 -9.92
C ILE A 154 42.70 6.13 -10.49
N SER A 155 41.80 6.93 -11.09
CA SER A 155 40.58 6.45 -11.75
C SER A 155 40.87 5.56 -12.95
N VAL A 156 41.73 6.05 -13.86
CA VAL A 156 42.11 5.31 -15.07
C VAL A 156 42.97 4.10 -14.68
N GLY A 157 43.89 4.29 -13.75
CA GLY A 157 44.73 3.23 -13.21
C GLY A 157 43.94 2.11 -12.56
N SER A 158 42.86 2.41 -11.82
CA SER A 158 42.01 1.37 -11.19
C SER A 158 41.23 0.56 -12.23
N ILE A 159 40.73 1.19 -13.30
CA ILE A 159 40.05 0.49 -14.41
C ILE A 159 41.03 -0.42 -15.15
N VAL A 160 42.21 0.10 -15.52
CA VAL A 160 43.23 -0.67 -16.24
C VAL A 160 43.76 -1.82 -15.38
N LEU A 161 44.05 -1.56 -14.09
CA LEU A 161 44.48 -2.57 -13.15
C LEU A 161 43.43 -3.66 -12.98
N PHE A 162 42.15 -3.29 -12.85
CA PHE A 162 41.05 -4.24 -12.77
C PHE A 162 40.95 -5.12 -14.02
N ALA A 163 41.01 -4.54 -15.22
CA ALA A 163 40.96 -5.31 -16.46
C ALA A 163 42.16 -6.27 -16.57
N ALA A 164 43.38 -5.79 -16.29
CA ALA A 164 44.59 -6.59 -16.33
C ALA A 164 44.58 -7.72 -15.30
N LEU A 165 44.16 -7.44 -14.06
CA LEU A 165 44.02 -8.44 -13.01
C LEU A 165 42.95 -9.46 -13.35
N THR A 166 41.78 -9.04 -13.85
CA THR A 166 40.70 -9.98 -14.18
C THR A 166 41.14 -11.02 -15.20
N LEU A 167 41.88 -10.62 -16.24
CA LEU A 167 42.37 -11.55 -17.25
C LEU A 167 43.49 -12.46 -16.74
N ASN A 168 44.35 -11.96 -15.84
CA ASN A 168 45.55 -12.67 -15.39
C ASN A 168 45.48 -13.24 -13.97
N ILE A 169 44.34 -13.16 -13.28
CA ILE A 169 44.25 -13.51 -11.86
C ILE A 169 44.64 -14.96 -11.57
N SER A 170 44.35 -15.88 -12.50
CA SER A 170 44.72 -17.29 -12.40
C SER A 170 46.23 -17.51 -12.39
N MET A 171 47.01 -16.54 -12.86
CA MET A 171 48.49 -16.57 -12.88
C MET A 171 49.11 -15.93 -11.65
N ILE A 172 48.30 -15.39 -10.71
CA ILE A 172 48.77 -14.72 -9.48
C ILE A 172 48.23 -15.49 -8.26
N PRO A 173 48.96 -16.52 -7.78
CA PRO A 173 48.50 -17.40 -6.69
C PRO A 173 48.14 -16.65 -5.40
N ALA A 174 48.84 -15.55 -5.11
CA ALA A 174 48.61 -14.73 -3.92
C ALA A 174 47.21 -14.09 -3.86
N ILE A 175 46.56 -13.89 -5.02
CA ILE A 175 45.21 -13.32 -5.11
C ILE A 175 44.19 -14.42 -5.40
N SER A 176 44.50 -15.37 -6.29
CA SER A 176 43.55 -16.38 -6.71
C SER A 176 43.17 -17.38 -5.60
N GLN A 177 44.04 -17.60 -4.62
CA GLN A 177 43.78 -18.53 -3.51
C GLN A 177 42.86 -17.93 -2.43
N ASP A 178 42.91 -16.61 -2.23
CA ASP A 178 42.10 -15.91 -1.23
C ASP A 178 41.60 -14.55 -1.74
N ILE A 179 40.67 -14.63 -2.69
CA ILE A 179 39.99 -13.46 -3.26
C ILE A 179 39.22 -12.65 -2.19
N PRO A 180 38.50 -13.28 -1.23
CA PRO A 180 37.83 -12.55 -0.14
C PRO A 180 38.79 -11.66 0.66
N PHE A 181 39.96 -12.18 1.03
CA PHE A 181 40.99 -11.42 1.75
C PHE A 181 41.47 -10.21 0.94
N PHE A 182 41.83 -10.42 -0.33
CA PHE A 182 42.33 -9.34 -1.20
C PHE A 182 41.30 -8.22 -1.37
N LEU A 183 40.06 -8.57 -1.72
CA LEU A 183 38.99 -7.60 -1.92
C LEU A 183 38.62 -6.87 -0.63
N SER A 184 38.61 -7.57 0.51
CA SER A 184 38.40 -6.96 1.83
C SER A 184 39.49 -5.96 2.18
N ALA A 185 40.75 -6.24 1.81
CA ALA A 185 41.88 -5.33 2.02
C ALA A 185 41.74 -4.07 1.17
N VAL A 186 41.38 -4.20 -0.10
CA VAL A 186 41.13 -3.04 -0.98
C VAL A 186 39.98 -2.19 -0.44
N ILE A 187 38.88 -2.81 -0.02
CA ILE A 187 37.73 -2.13 0.58
C ILE A 187 38.13 -1.37 1.85
N LEU A 188 38.87 -2.02 2.75
CA LEU A 188 39.29 -1.44 4.02
C LEU A 188 40.25 -0.27 3.83
N ILE A 189 41.27 -0.43 2.97
CA ILE A 189 42.25 0.63 2.69
C ILE A 189 41.55 1.83 2.06
N THR A 190 40.70 1.59 1.06
CA THR A 190 39.95 2.65 0.38
C THR A 190 39.00 3.35 1.35
N GLY A 191 38.26 2.58 2.15
CA GLY A 191 37.32 3.09 3.15
C GLY A 191 38.01 3.95 4.21
N LEU A 192 39.15 3.50 4.77
CA LEU A 192 39.90 4.25 5.76
C LEU A 192 40.49 5.54 5.21
N TYR A 193 41.08 5.48 4.02
CA TYR A 193 41.64 6.67 3.36
C TYR A 193 40.58 7.74 3.15
N TRP A 194 39.43 7.35 2.61
CA TRP A 194 38.34 8.30 2.33
C TRP A 194 37.60 8.75 3.58
N TYR A 195 37.47 7.90 4.60
CA TYR A 195 36.97 8.30 5.91
C TYR A 195 37.85 9.39 6.52
N TRP A 196 39.17 9.19 6.50
CA TRP A 196 40.13 10.19 6.99
C TRP A 196 40.07 11.49 6.17
N ARG A 197 39.99 11.40 4.84
CA ARG A 197 39.86 12.58 3.96
C ARG A 197 38.56 13.35 4.21
N ILE A 198 37.44 12.65 4.41
CA ILE A 198 36.13 13.26 4.69
C ILE A 198 36.10 13.91 6.08
N SER A 199 36.82 13.35 7.04
CA SER A 199 36.95 13.90 8.39
C SER A 199 37.71 15.24 8.43
N GLN A 200 38.45 15.59 7.39
CA GLN A 200 39.06 16.91 7.27
C GLN A 200 38.00 17.87 6.69
N GLU A 201 37.61 18.91 7.44
CA GLU A 201 36.48 19.84 7.17
C GLU A 201 36.64 20.76 5.92
N GLY A 202 37.40 20.35 4.91
CA GLY A 202 37.75 21.17 3.75
C GLY A 202 36.83 21.05 2.53
N MET A 203 35.66 20.40 2.62
CA MET A 203 34.82 20.10 1.44
C MET A 203 33.48 20.83 1.43
N LYS A 204 33.03 21.21 0.23
CA LYS A 204 31.67 21.74 0.02
C LYS A 204 30.63 20.69 0.46
N PRO A 205 29.53 21.08 1.15
CA PRO A 205 28.53 20.13 1.66
C PRO A 205 27.95 19.18 0.61
N ALA A 206 27.72 19.66 -0.62
CA ALA A 206 27.21 18.83 -1.71
C ALA A 206 28.18 17.72 -2.15
N ILE A 207 29.48 18.03 -2.21
CA ILE A 207 30.54 17.06 -2.56
C ILE A 207 30.74 16.07 -1.42
N GLN A 208 30.65 16.54 -0.17
CA GLN A 208 30.72 15.70 1.01
C GLN A 208 29.57 14.69 1.03
N ALA A 209 28.33 15.12 0.78
CA ALA A 209 27.16 14.24 0.75
C ALA A 209 27.30 13.11 -0.30
N LYS A 210 27.73 13.44 -1.52
CA LYS A 210 28.02 12.45 -2.58
C LYS A 210 29.10 11.45 -2.15
N ARG A 211 30.21 11.94 -1.60
CA ARG A 211 31.33 11.09 -1.15
C ARG A 211 30.97 10.21 0.05
N THR A 212 30.15 10.71 0.97
CA THR A 212 29.62 9.89 2.07
C THR A 212 28.68 8.80 1.56
N ALA A 213 27.86 9.08 0.54
CA ALA A 213 27.02 8.07 -0.09
C ALA A 213 27.86 7.02 -0.85
N ALA A 214 28.92 7.43 -1.53
CA ALA A 214 29.88 6.53 -2.18
C ALA A 214 30.62 5.62 -1.18
N LEU A 215 31.01 6.17 -0.02
CA LEU A 215 31.62 5.39 1.06
C LEU A 215 30.61 4.40 1.65
N ALA A 216 29.36 4.81 1.85
CA ALA A 216 28.28 3.92 2.29
C ALA A 216 28.01 2.79 1.29
N TYR A 217 28.04 3.08 -0.02
CA TYR A 217 27.97 2.06 -1.07
C TYR A 217 29.09 1.03 -0.92
N LEU A 218 30.35 1.47 -0.82
CA LEU A 218 31.50 0.59 -0.73
C LEU A 218 31.47 -0.26 0.56
N ALA A 219 31.00 0.32 1.67
CA ALA A 219 30.82 -0.38 2.94
C ALA A 219 29.68 -1.41 2.92
N LEU A 220 28.56 -1.13 2.24
CA LEU A 220 27.39 -2.02 2.18
C LEU A 220 27.45 -3.05 1.04
N LEU A 221 28.34 -2.85 0.06
CA LEU A 221 28.49 -3.68 -1.13
C LEU A 221 28.61 -5.19 -0.81
N PRO A 222 29.48 -5.64 0.13
CA PRO A 222 29.57 -7.06 0.48
C PRO A 222 28.24 -7.66 0.91
N PHE A 223 27.46 -6.93 1.70
CA PHE A 223 26.17 -7.39 2.20
C PHE A 223 25.07 -7.35 1.13
N ILE A 224 25.01 -6.30 0.31
CA ILE A 224 24.02 -6.18 -0.77
C ILE A 224 24.21 -7.32 -1.78
N LEU A 225 25.44 -7.57 -2.22
CA LEU A 225 25.75 -8.65 -3.15
C LEU A 225 25.54 -10.02 -2.52
N TYR A 226 25.87 -10.21 -1.24
CA TYR A 226 25.54 -11.43 -0.52
C TYR A 226 24.04 -11.72 -0.53
N LEU A 227 23.19 -10.75 -0.18
CA LEU A 227 21.74 -10.94 -0.17
C LEU A 227 21.21 -11.30 -1.56
N LEU A 228 21.68 -10.59 -2.59
CA LEU A 228 21.31 -10.86 -3.98
C LEU A 228 21.67 -12.29 -4.40
N LEU A 229 22.96 -12.66 -4.24
CA LEU A 229 23.48 -13.95 -4.66
C LEU A 229 22.88 -15.09 -3.84
N ARG A 230 22.60 -14.86 -2.56
CA ARG A 230 21.90 -15.84 -1.70
C ARG A 230 20.50 -16.13 -2.22
N VAL A 231 19.74 -15.11 -2.61
CA VAL A 231 18.40 -15.29 -3.18
C VAL A 231 18.47 -16.05 -4.50
N LEU A 232 19.40 -15.69 -5.39
CA LEU A 232 19.59 -16.40 -6.66
C LEU A 232 19.98 -17.86 -6.45
N TYR A 233 20.91 -18.13 -5.54
CA TYR A 233 21.33 -19.48 -5.20
C TYR A 233 20.15 -20.32 -4.69
N LEU A 234 19.33 -19.77 -3.78
CA LEU A 234 18.20 -20.48 -3.20
C LEU A 234 17.08 -20.80 -4.20
N GLN A 235 16.92 -20.00 -5.25
CA GLN A 235 15.96 -20.31 -6.33
C GLN A 235 16.32 -21.58 -7.11
N HIS A 236 17.60 -21.95 -7.13
CA HIS A 236 18.12 -23.15 -7.80
C HIS A 236 18.92 -24.01 -6.81
N ASP A 237 18.43 -24.13 -5.59
CA ASP A 237 19.09 -24.93 -4.55
C ASP A 237 19.16 -26.42 -4.97
N PRO A 238 20.26 -27.14 -4.69
CA PRO A 238 20.35 -28.57 -4.97
C PRO A 238 19.32 -29.42 -4.23
N ASN A 239 18.79 -28.94 -3.10
CA ASN A 239 17.71 -29.61 -2.38
C ASN A 239 16.35 -29.29 -3.03
N PRO A 240 15.63 -30.30 -3.57
CA PRO A 240 14.38 -30.08 -4.28
C PRO A 240 13.29 -29.45 -3.39
N VAL A 241 13.31 -29.67 -2.08
CA VAL A 241 12.35 -29.07 -1.15
C VAL A 241 12.59 -27.57 -1.01
N MET A 242 13.86 -27.15 -0.92
CA MET A 242 14.22 -25.73 -0.85
C MET A 242 13.95 -25.04 -2.18
N GLN A 243 14.36 -25.67 -3.29
CA GLN A 243 14.07 -25.17 -4.63
C GLN A 243 12.56 -24.97 -4.84
N ASN A 244 11.72 -25.94 -4.46
CA ASN A 244 10.28 -25.82 -4.61
C ASN A 244 9.71 -24.64 -3.81
N ARG A 245 10.23 -24.37 -2.61
CA ARG A 245 9.81 -23.27 -1.72
C ARG A 245 10.24 -21.89 -2.26
N TRP A 246 11.40 -21.80 -2.90
CA TRP A 246 12.02 -20.55 -3.36
C TRP A 246 11.80 -20.22 -4.83
N ALA A 247 11.45 -21.20 -5.66
CA ALA A 247 11.15 -20.99 -7.07
C ALA A 247 9.97 -20.02 -7.25
N VAL A 248 10.20 -18.91 -7.97
CA VAL A 248 9.20 -17.89 -8.25
C VAL A 248 8.40 -18.28 -9.49
N ASN A 249 7.43 -19.18 -9.32
CA ASN A 249 6.47 -19.57 -10.35
C ASN A 249 5.03 -19.50 -9.82
N PHE A 250 4.06 -19.20 -10.70
CA PHE A 250 2.65 -19.00 -10.31
C PHE A 250 1.70 -20.06 -10.88
N ASP A 251 2.19 -21.07 -11.60
CA ASP A 251 1.37 -22.14 -12.23
C ASP A 251 0.51 -22.92 -11.23
N PHE A 252 0.91 -22.93 -9.95
CA PHE A 252 0.12 -23.55 -8.90
C PHE A 252 -1.15 -22.77 -8.58
N MET A 253 -1.23 -21.46 -8.87
CA MET A 253 -2.39 -20.62 -8.57
C MET A 253 -3.60 -20.96 -9.45
N ASP A 254 -3.38 -21.56 -10.62
CA ASP A 254 -4.45 -21.95 -11.54
C ASP A 254 -5.13 -23.27 -11.14
N LYS A 255 -4.53 -24.04 -10.22
CA LYS A 255 -5.13 -25.28 -9.72
C LYS A 255 -6.13 -24.99 -8.59
N VAL A 256 -6.94 -25.99 -8.26
CA VAL A 256 -7.98 -25.89 -7.21
C VAL A 256 -7.42 -25.96 -5.79
N ASN A 257 -8.11 -25.34 -4.84
CA ASN A 257 -7.85 -25.44 -3.41
C ASN A 257 -8.72 -26.52 -2.75
N THR A 258 -8.20 -27.17 -1.70
CA THR A 258 -8.89 -28.27 -1.00
C THR A 258 -9.62 -27.83 0.27
N PHE A 259 -9.36 -26.62 0.76
CA PHE A 259 -9.93 -26.12 2.01
C PHE A 259 -11.13 -25.21 1.75
N LYS A 260 -12.09 -25.22 2.68
CA LYS A 260 -13.23 -24.31 2.68
C LYS A 260 -12.88 -23.03 3.43
N ILE A 261 -13.38 -21.91 2.94
CA ILE A 261 -13.40 -20.63 3.67
C ILE A 261 -14.84 -20.15 3.74
N ASN A 262 -15.17 -19.29 4.71
CA ASN A 262 -16.46 -18.58 4.76
C ASN A 262 -16.28 -17.09 4.37
N PRO A 263 -16.11 -16.79 3.06
CA PRO A 263 -16.06 -15.44 2.55
C PRO A 263 -17.46 -14.95 2.17
N TRP A 264 -17.84 -13.79 2.70
CA TRP A 264 -18.95 -13.00 2.16
C TRP A 264 -18.40 -11.65 1.68
N PRO A 265 -18.77 -11.17 0.48
CA PRO A 265 -19.88 -11.62 -0.38
C PRO A 265 -19.53 -12.59 -1.51
N MET A 266 -18.24 -12.92 -1.71
CA MET A 266 -17.81 -13.82 -2.78
C MET A 266 -17.68 -15.25 -2.25
N GLU A 267 -18.65 -16.11 -2.51
CA GLU A 267 -18.55 -17.52 -2.17
C GLU A 267 -17.52 -18.21 -3.07
N VAL A 268 -16.71 -19.09 -2.48
CA VAL A 268 -15.76 -19.93 -3.23
C VAL A 268 -15.92 -21.38 -2.80
N VAL A 269 -15.92 -22.27 -3.78
CA VAL A 269 -16.20 -23.69 -3.57
C VAL A 269 -14.88 -24.47 -3.60
N ALA A 270 -14.61 -25.17 -2.49
CA ALA A 270 -13.46 -26.05 -2.38
C ALA A 270 -13.50 -27.15 -3.47
N ASN A 271 -12.32 -27.52 -3.97
CA ASN A 271 -12.06 -28.50 -5.03
C ASN A 271 -12.59 -28.15 -6.43
N SER A 272 -13.23 -26.99 -6.62
CA SER A 272 -13.70 -26.55 -7.94
C SER A 272 -13.10 -25.22 -8.37
N ASP A 273 -13.01 -24.25 -7.45
CA ASP A 273 -12.49 -22.93 -7.76
C ASP A 273 -10.95 -22.85 -7.69
N ALA A 274 -10.35 -22.06 -8.60
CA ALA A 274 -8.92 -21.78 -8.64
C ALA A 274 -8.46 -20.92 -7.45
N ARG A 275 -7.18 -21.01 -7.08
CA ARG A 275 -6.60 -20.26 -5.94
C ARG A 275 -6.69 -18.74 -6.11
N TRP A 276 -6.69 -18.26 -7.36
CA TRP A 276 -6.91 -16.83 -7.65
C TRP A 276 -8.23 -16.31 -7.08
N LEU A 277 -9.29 -17.13 -7.11
CA LEU A 277 -10.61 -16.76 -6.59
C LEU A 277 -10.60 -16.70 -5.07
N PHE A 278 -9.92 -17.65 -4.41
CA PHE A 278 -9.72 -17.63 -2.96
C PHE A 278 -8.94 -16.39 -2.51
N LEU A 279 -7.90 -16.00 -3.27
CA LEU A 279 -7.15 -14.77 -2.98
C LEU A 279 -8.02 -13.52 -3.16
N LYS A 280 -8.82 -13.45 -4.24
CA LYS A 280 -9.79 -12.37 -4.46
C LYS A 280 -10.79 -12.27 -3.32
N ALA A 281 -11.39 -13.38 -2.91
CA ALA A 281 -12.34 -13.45 -1.81
C ALA A 281 -11.72 -12.98 -0.49
N ALA A 282 -10.48 -13.41 -0.20
CA ALA A 282 -9.74 -12.97 0.98
C ALA A 282 -9.45 -11.46 0.98
N ILE A 283 -9.08 -10.90 -0.18
CA ILE A 283 -8.87 -9.44 -0.33
C ILE A 283 -10.16 -8.68 -0.03
N ILE A 284 -11.29 -9.11 -0.60
CA ILE A 284 -12.59 -8.46 -0.36
C ILE A 284 -12.96 -8.53 1.12
N ASN A 285 -12.74 -9.69 1.77
CA ASN A 285 -13.04 -9.87 3.19
C ASN A 285 -12.17 -8.96 4.07
N SER A 286 -10.86 -8.87 3.80
CA SER A 286 -9.96 -7.94 4.50
C SER A 286 -10.36 -6.47 4.30
N VAL A 287 -10.72 -6.08 3.07
CA VAL A 287 -11.19 -4.71 2.78
C VAL A 287 -12.49 -4.41 3.51
N ARG A 288 -13.43 -5.36 3.56
CA ARG A 288 -14.71 -5.21 4.27
C ARG A 288 -14.50 -4.92 5.76
N VAL A 289 -13.75 -5.78 6.46
CA VAL A 289 -13.55 -5.60 7.91
C VAL A 289 -12.79 -4.31 8.21
N THR A 290 -11.77 -3.99 7.41
CA THR A 290 -10.94 -2.80 7.63
C THR A 290 -11.70 -1.50 7.37
N LEU A 291 -12.46 -1.40 6.28
CA LEU A 291 -13.28 -0.22 6.00
C LEU A 291 -14.36 -0.01 7.07
N LEU A 292 -15.04 -1.08 7.48
CA LEU A 292 -16.05 -0.99 8.54
C LEU A 292 -15.41 -0.55 9.87
N SER A 293 -14.29 -1.15 10.26
CA SER A 293 -13.55 -0.76 11.46
C SER A 293 -13.05 0.68 11.40
N ILE A 294 -12.59 1.18 10.24
CA ILE A 294 -12.17 2.58 10.07
C ILE A 294 -13.35 3.52 10.35
N VAL A 295 -14.53 3.26 9.77
CA VAL A 295 -15.71 4.09 9.98
C VAL A 295 -16.11 4.09 11.46
N LEU A 296 -16.23 2.90 12.06
CA LEU A 296 -16.65 2.77 13.45
C LEU A 296 -15.62 3.36 14.42
N CYS A 297 -14.33 3.20 14.17
CA CYS A 297 -13.29 3.74 15.05
C CYS A 297 -13.19 5.27 14.95
N VAL A 298 -13.46 5.87 13.78
CA VAL A 298 -13.54 7.33 13.63
C VAL A 298 -14.71 7.87 14.43
N ILE A 299 -15.89 7.25 14.35
CA ILE A 299 -17.07 7.67 15.10
C ILE A 299 -16.81 7.53 16.61
N LEU A 300 -16.45 6.34 17.06
CA LEU A 300 -16.22 6.05 18.48
C LEU A 300 -15.05 6.87 19.03
N GLY A 301 -13.93 6.92 18.31
CA GLY A 301 -12.74 7.66 18.70
C GLY A 301 -12.98 9.17 18.77
N THR A 302 -13.77 9.74 17.86
CA THR A 302 -14.13 11.17 17.93
C THR A 302 -15.01 11.45 19.15
N ILE A 303 -16.02 10.62 19.41
CA ILE A 303 -16.90 10.76 20.57
C ILE A 303 -16.08 10.69 21.87
N VAL A 304 -15.25 9.65 22.03
CA VAL A 304 -14.39 9.46 23.19
C VAL A 304 -13.39 10.61 23.32
N GLY A 305 -12.75 11.03 22.23
CA GLY A 305 -11.75 12.10 22.20
C GLY A 305 -12.32 13.45 22.64
N VAL A 306 -13.50 13.82 22.12
CA VAL A 306 -14.21 15.05 22.52
C VAL A 306 -14.72 14.94 23.96
N THR A 307 -15.25 13.77 24.37
CA THR A 307 -15.77 13.55 25.73
C THR A 307 -14.69 13.72 26.80
N ARG A 308 -13.44 13.35 26.50
CA ARG A 308 -12.31 13.58 27.41
C ARG A 308 -12.01 15.05 27.69
N LEU A 309 -12.37 15.94 26.76
CA LEU A 309 -12.23 17.40 26.94
C LEU A 309 -13.41 18.04 27.67
N SER A 310 -14.43 17.25 28.02
CA SER A 310 -15.60 17.73 28.74
C SER A 310 -15.25 18.17 30.16
N SER A 311 -15.94 19.20 30.65
CA SER A 311 -15.86 19.65 32.05
C SER A 311 -16.48 18.64 33.02
N ASN A 312 -17.32 17.72 32.53
CA ASN A 312 -17.91 16.67 33.35
C ASN A 312 -16.86 15.61 33.71
N LYS A 313 -16.45 15.59 34.99
CA LYS A 313 -15.44 14.67 35.51
C LYS A 313 -15.78 13.20 35.29
N LEU A 314 -17.05 12.80 35.43
CA LEU A 314 -17.43 11.40 35.24
C LEU A 314 -17.21 10.97 33.78
N ALA A 315 -17.71 11.78 32.84
CA ALA A 315 -17.59 11.50 31.42
C ALA A 315 -16.12 11.51 30.96
N SER A 316 -15.34 12.51 31.39
CA SER A 316 -13.91 12.62 31.06
C SER A 316 -13.09 11.48 31.65
N THR A 317 -13.37 11.07 32.90
CA THR A 317 -12.71 9.93 33.55
C THR A 317 -13.05 8.63 32.87
N MET A 318 -14.32 8.34 32.57
CA MET A 318 -14.73 7.11 31.87
C MET A 318 -14.07 6.98 30.50
N ALA A 319 -14.05 8.07 29.73
CA ALA A 319 -13.38 8.10 28.44
C ALA A 319 -11.85 7.96 28.57
N THR A 320 -11.25 8.45 29.66
CA THR A 320 -9.82 8.26 29.94
C THR A 320 -9.50 6.81 30.31
N VAL A 321 -10.32 6.17 31.16
CA VAL A 321 -10.17 4.74 31.49
C VAL A 321 -10.27 3.89 30.23
N TYR A 322 -11.26 4.13 29.38
CA TYR A 322 -11.38 3.44 28.10
C TYR A 322 -10.09 3.56 27.26
N VAL A 323 -9.58 4.78 27.06
CA VAL A 323 -8.38 4.99 26.23
C VAL A 323 -7.17 4.29 26.83
N GLU A 324 -6.94 4.42 28.14
CA GLU A 324 -5.80 3.78 28.81
C GLU A 324 -5.88 2.25 28.80
N VAL A 325 -7.08 1.67 28.90
CA VAL A 325 -7.24 0.21 28.81
C VAL A 325 -6.94 -0.27 27.39
N PHE A 326 -7.65 0.24 26.38
CA PHE A 326 -7.56 -0.33 25.03
C PHE A 326 -6.27 0.00 24.30
N ARG A 327 -5.65 1.16 24.58
CA ARG A 327 -4.37 1.54 23.96
C ARG A 327 -3.21 0.68 24.46
N ASN A 328 -3.25 0.24 25.71
CA ASN A 328 -2.16 -0.50 26.35
C ASN A 328 -2.32 -2.02 26.22
N LEU A 329 -3.44 -2.52 25.69
CA LEU A 329 -3.64 -3.95 25.41
C LEU A 329 -3.06 -4.35 24.05
N PRO A 330 -2.30 -5.46 23.97
CA PRO A 330 -1.93 -6.04 22.68
C PRO A 330 -3.19 -6.45 21.91
N LEU A 331 -3.33 -5.97 20.66
CA LEU A 331 -4.50 -6.24 19.83
C LEU A 331 -4.75 -7.76 19.66
N ALA A 332 -3.69 -8.55 19.56
CA ALA A 332 -3.76 -10.01 19.52
C ALA A 332 -4.53 -10.61 20.72
N VAL A 333 -4.22 -10.14 21.93
CA VAL A 333 -4.87 -10.60 23.16
C VAL A 333 -6.31 -10.10 23.22
N LEU A 334 -6.56 -8.86 22.77
CA LEU A 334 -7.91 -8.31 22.70
C LEU A 334 -8.82 -9.12 21.75
N LEU A 335 -8.31 -9.49 20.57
CA LEU A 335 -9.04 -10.32 19.61
C LEU A 335 -9.38 -11.70 20.19
N PHE A 336 -8.41 -12.34 20.82
CA PHE A 336 -8.62 -13.61 21.51
C PHE A 336 -9.67 -13.49 22.63
N LEU A 337 -9.60 -12.43 23.45
CA LEU A 337 -10.57 -12.19 24.52
C LEU A 337 -11.98 -11.98 23.96
N ILE A 338 -12.15 -11.13 22.95
CA ILE A 338 -13.47 -10.86 22.35
C ILE A 338 -14.04 -12.15 21.77
N SER A 339 -13.25 -12.90 21.00
CA SER A 339 -13.71 -14.16 20.39
C SER A 339 -14.11 -15.21 21.43
N THR A 340 -13.32 -15.36 22.50
CA THR A 340 -13.62 -16.35 23.56
C THR A 340 -14.81 -15.94 24.41
N GLN A 341 -14.91 -14.67 24.81
CA GLN A 341 -16.05 -14.18 25.59
C GLN A 341 -17.35 -14.22 24.80
N PHE A 342 -17.32 -13.89 23.51
CA PHE A 342 -18.48 -14.02 22.65
C PHE A 342 -18.97 -15.48 22.59
N GLY A 343 -18.06 -16.43 22.36
CA GLY A 343 -18.41 -17.86 22.31
C GLY A 343 -18.95 -18.42 23.63
N LEU A 344 -18.56 -17.86 24.77
CA LEU A 344 -19.01 -18.31 26.11
C LEU A 344 -20.33 -17.66 26.56
N GLN A 345 -20.55 -16.39 26.22
CA GLN A 345 -21.71 -15.61 26.70
C GLN A 345 -22.88 -15.60 25.73
N ALA A 346 -22.64 -15.85 24.44
CA ALA A 346 -23.72 -15.96 23.47
C ALA A 346 -24.58 -17.21 23.77
N PRO A 347 -25.91 -17.14 23.62
CA PRO A 347 -26.78 -18.28 23.82
C PRO A 347 -26.42 -19.38 22.83
N LEU A 348 -26.54 -20.63 23.26
CA LEU A 348 -26.37 -21.76 22.37
C LEU A 348 -27.41 -21.65 21.25
N PHE A 349 -27.05 -22.07 20.03
CA PHE A 349 -27.96 -22.03 18.87
C PHE A 349 -29.35 -22.65 19.15
N ILE A 350 -29.40 -23.66 20.03
CA ILE A 350 -30.63 -24.35 20.46
C ILE A 350 -31.55 -23.53 21.39
N GLU A 351 -31.03 -22.50 22.07
CA GLU A 351 -31.75 -21.73 23.11
C GLU A 351 -32.44 -20.46 22.57
N GLU A 352 -32.63 -20.38 21.25
CA GLU A 352 -33.37 -19.35 20.48
C GLU A 352 -33.65 -18.01 21.19
N THR A 353 -32.90 -16.96 20.84
CA THR A 353 -33.24 -15.59 21.26
C THR A 353 -33.57 -14.71 20.06
N PHE A 354 -34.85 -14.34 19.94
CA PHE A 354 -35.32 -13.39 18.94
C PHE A 354 -35.41 -12.00 19.55
N LEU A 355 -34.76 -11.05 18.90
CA LEU A 355 -34.87 -9.64 19.24
C LEU A 355 -35.73 -8.93 18.19
N PHE A 356 -36.43 -7.88 18.63
CA PHE A 356 -37.23 -7.00 17.76
C PHE A 356 -38.26 -7.74 16.89
N GLY A 357 -38.98 -8.71 17.47
CA GLY A 357 -40.07 -9.41 16.77
C GLY A 357 -39.61 -10.32 15.63
N GLY A 358 -38.37 -10.85 15.69
CA GLY A 358 -37.82 -11.76 14.69
C GLY A 358 -36.81 -11.12 13.71
N ALA A 359 -36.48 -9.84 13.88
CA ALA A 359 -35.59 -9.10 12.96
C ALA A 359 -34.11 -9.44 13.16
N VAL A 360 -33.75 -9.75 14.39
CA VAL A 360 -32.38 -10.09 14.75
C VAL A 360 -32.42 -11.40 15.50
N PHE A 361 -31.72 -12.37 14.95
CA PHE A 361 -31.45 -13.64 15.60
C PHE A 361 -29.99 -13.65 16.08
N TYR A 362 -29.77 -14.07 17.32
CA TYR A 362 -28.47 -14.02 17.98
C TYR A 362 -28.13 -15.36 18.62
N SER A 363 -26.96 -15.92 18.28
CA SER A 363 -26.43 -17.15 18.89
C SER A 363 -24.90 -17.20 18.91
N ASN A 364 -24.36 -18.24 19.54
CA ASN A 364 -22.93 -18.56 19.53
C ASN A 364 -22.37 -18.92 18.16
N GLN A 365 -23.22 -19.26 17.17
CA GLN A 365 -22.81 -19.52 15.79
C GLN A 365 -22.82 -18.27 14.91
N GLY A 366 -23.51 -17.20 15.30
CA GLY A 366 -23.56 -15.97 14.52
C GLY A 366 -24.69 -15.02 14.92
N ILE A 367 -24.76 -13.89 14.24
CA ILE A 367 -25.88 -12.96 14.33
C ILE A 367 -26.51 -12.81 12.96
N TRP A 368 -27.79 -13.11 12.84
CA TRP A 368 -28.53 -12.98 11.59
C TRP A 368 -29.46 -11.78 11.65
N PHE A 369 -29.40 -10.97 10.61
CA PHE A 369 -30.24 -9.79 10.44
C PHE A 369 -31.18 -9.96 9.25
N VAL A 370 -32.26 -9.18 9.22
CA VAL A 370 -33.08 -8.96 8.02
C VAL A 370 -32.16 -8.60 6.85
N THR A 371 -32.25 -9.38 5.76
CA THR A 371 -31.44 -9.18 4.56
C THR A 371 -32.25 -8.47 3.48
N VAL A 372 -31.56 -8.12 2.39
CA VAL A 372 -32.17 -7.57 1.20
C VAL A 372 -32.82 -8.70 0.40
N GLY A 373 -34.16 -8.67 0.29
CA GLY A 373 -34.88 -9.60 -0.57
C GLY A 373 -34.67 -9.28 -2.06
N SER A 374 -34.66 -7.99 -2.42
CA SER A 374 -34.47 -7.55 -3.81
C SER A 374 -33.58 -6.32 -3.92
N TYR A 375 -32.34 -6.51 -4.40
CA TYR A 375 -31.37 -5.43 -4.61
C TYR A 375 -31.90 -4.30 -5.53
N PRO A 376 -32.58 -4.56 -6.66
CA PRO A 376 -33.14 -3.50 -7.50
C PRO A 376 -34.17 -2.61 -6.79
N VAL A 377 -34.99 -3.19 -5.91
CA VAL A 377 -36.02 -2.43 -5.16
C VAL A 377 -35.37 -1.46 -4.18
N LEU A 378 -34.31 -1.89 -3.49
CA LEU A 378 -33.54 -0.99 -2.62
C LEU A 378 -32.83 0.12 -3.39
N VAL A 379 -32.21 -0.21 -4.52
CA VAL A 379 -31.55 0.79 -5.38
C VAL A 379 -32.57 1.81 -5.89
N MET A 380 -33.77 1.37 -6.27
CA MET A 380 -34.86 2.26 -6.69
C MET A 380 -35.29 3.22 -5.56
N GLY A 381 -35.39 2.73 -4.32
CA GLY A 381 -35.66 3.57 -3.16
C GLY A 381 -34.57 4.63 -2.92
N LEU A 382 -33.30 4.24 -3.00
CA LEU A 382 -32.18 5.17 -2.88
C LEU A 382 -32.16 6.21 -4.02
N VAL A 383 -32.47 5.79 -5.24
CA VAL A 383 -32.59 6.69 -6.41
C VAL A 383 -33.73 7.69 -6.20
N ALA A 384 -34.88 7.26 -5.68
CA ALA A 384 -35.99 8.16 -5.36
C ALA A 384 -35.58 9.25 -4.34
N LEU A 385 -34.87 8.87 -3.27
CA LEU A 385 -34.33 9.82 -2.29
C LEU A 385 -33.27 10.75 -2.90
N ALA A 386 -32.40 10.23 -3.77
CA ALA A 386 -31.38 11.03 -4.45
C ALA A 386 -31.99 12.03 -5.43
N LEU A 387 -33.02 11.63 -6.18
CA LEU A 387 -33.77 12.51 -7.08
C LEU A 387 -34.55 13.56 -6.31
N LEU A 388 -35.17 13.21 -5.17
CA LEU A 388 -35.79 14.19 -4.28
C LEU A 388 -34.76 15.23 -3.82
N ARG A 389 -33.56 14.79 -3.41
CA ARG A 389 -32.48 15.70 -3.03
C ARG A 389 -32.06 16.62 -4.18
N ALA A 390 -31.89 16.08 -5.38
CA ALA A 390 -31.54 16.86 -6.56
C ALA A 390 -32.65 17.89 -6.90
N GLY A 391 -33.91 17.50 -6.76
CA GLY A 391 -35.06 18.39 -6.94
C GLY A 391 -35.11 19.52 -5.91
N LEU A 392 -34.97 19.20 -4.62
CA LEU A 392 -34.90 20.21 -3.56
C LEU A 392 -33.73 21.18 -3.78
N ARG A 393 -32.55 20.64 -4.14
CA ARG A 393 -31.38 21.47 -4.46
C ARG A 393 -31.63 22.37 -5.66
N HIS A 394 -32.35 21.91 -6.67
CA HIS A 394 -32.70 22.71 -7.84
C HIS A 394 -33.64 23.89 -7.50
N MET A 395 -34.60 23.68 -6.60
CA MET A 395 -35.51 24.73 -6.14
C MET A 395 -34.80 25.83 -5.34
N ASP A 396 -33.74 25.47 -4.60
CA ASP A 396 -32.97 26.38 -3.75
C ASP A 396 -31.85 27.14 -4.50
N ARG A 397 -31.72 26.96 -5.83
CA ARG A 397 -30.67 27.59 -6.65
C ARG A 397 -31.00 29.04 -6.99
N ILE A 398 -30.01 29.89 -6.78
CA ILE A 398 -30.02 31.31 -7.15
C ILE A 398 -29.04 31.57 -8.28
N GLU A 399 -29.27 32.67 -9.01
CA GLU A 399 -28.41 33.06 -10.12
C GLU A 399 -26.97 33.35 -9.64
N PRO A 400 -25.95 32.74 -10.27
CA PRO A 400 -24.57 32.93 -9.86
C PRO A 400 -24.08 34.33 -10.20
N ARG A 401 -23.22 34.89 -9.34
CA ARG A 401 -22.68 36.25 -9.52
C ARG A 401 -21.77 36.40 -10.76
N PHE A 402 -21.11 35.32 -11.15
CA PHE A 402 -20.23 35.26 -12.32
C PHE A 402 -20.40 33.91 -13.02
N ILE A 403 -20.49 33.91 -14.34
CA ILE A 403 -20.58 32.70 -15.16
C ILE A 403 -19.24 32.52 -15.87
N VAL A 404 -18.46 31.53 -15.44
CA VAL A 404 -17.21 31.15 -16.12
C VAL A 404 -17.55 30.14 -17.22
N THR A 405 -17.42 30.58 -18.47
CA THR A 405 -17.58 29.72 -19.65
C THR A 405 -16.21 29.14 -20.06
N PRO A 406 -16.13 27.82 -20.30
CA PRO A 406 -14.87 27.19 -20.69
C PRO A 406 -14.45 27.62 -22.10
N ASN A 407 -13.18 27.96 -22.30
CA ASN A 407 -12.66 28.41 -23.60
C ASN A 407 -11.77 27.37 -24.28
N THR A 408 -11.26 26.39 -23.52
CA THR A 408 -10.37 25.34 -24.05
C THR A 408 -11.06 23.98 -24.11
N LEU A 409 -10.56 23.08 -24.97
CA LEU A 409 -11.04 21.70 -25.06
C LEU A 409 -10.90 20.94 -23.72
N ILE A 410 -9.84 21.21 -22.97
CA ILE A 410 -9.59 20.58 -21.67
C ILE A 410 -10.63 21.04 -20.64
N GLU A 411 -11.05 22.30 -20.67
CA GLU A 411 -12.08 22.82 -19.79
C GLU A 411 -13.47 22.29 -20.16
N HIS A 412 -13.77 22.10 -21.45
CA HIS A 412 -15.00 21.44 -21.88
C HIS A 412 -15.09 20.00 -21.39
N VAL A 413 -13.97 19.25 -21.38
CA VAL A 413 -13.94 17.90 -20.78
C VAL A 413 -14.16 17.94 -19.27
N ARG A 414 -13.75 19.01 -18.58
CA ARG A 414 -13.95 19.18 -17.13
C ARG A 414 -15.38 19.61 -16.78
N ARG A 415 -16.04 20.37 -17.65
CA ARG A 415 -17.43 20.84 -17.51
C ARG A 415 -18.22 20.58 -18.81
N PRO A 416 -18.62 19.31 -19.06
CA PRO A 416 -19.24 18.91 -20.31
C PRO A 416 -20.62 19.53 -20.54
N PHE A 417 -21.28 19.97 -19.47
CA PHE A 417 -22.65 20.50 -19.50
C PHE A 417 -22.71 22.04 -19.51
N SER A 418 -21.59 22.72 -19.73
CA SER A 418 -21.49 24.20 -19.69
C SER A 418 -22.32 24.93 -20.72
N THR A 419 -22.73 24.27 -21.80
CA THR A 419 -23.58 24.84 -22.87
C THR A 419 -25.06 24.94 -22.48
N LEU A 420 -25.50 24.24 -21.43
CA LEU A 420 -26.92 24.14 -21.04
C LEU A 420 -27.40 25.30 -20.16
N GLY A 421 -26.52 26.24 -19.82
CA GLY A 421 -26.81 27.35 -18.92
C GLY A 421 -26.81 26.95 -17.45
N TRP A 422 -26.72 27.94 -16.55
CA TRP A 422 -26.38 27.71 -15.13
C TRP A 422 -27.39 26.84 -14.36
N ARG A 423 -28.70 27.00 -14.61
CA ARG A 423 -29.74 26.20 -13.91
C ARG A 423 -29.71 24.73 -14.29
N VAL A 424 -29.58 24.47 -15.60
CA VAL A 424 -29.68 23.12 -16.18
C VAL A 424 -28.36 22.39 -16.02
N GLU A 425 -27.21 23.06 -16.22
CA GLU A 425 -25.88 22.48 -16.04
C GLU A 425 -25.73 21.80 -14.69
N ALA A 426 -26.03 22.51 -13.60
CA ALA A 426 -25.90 21.96 -12.26
C ALA A 426 -26.92 20.83 -12.00
N LEU A 427 -28.08 20.82 -12.65
CA LEU A 427 -29.10 19.76 -12.49
C LEU A 427 -28.64 18.50 -13.23
N THR A 428 -28.17 18.66 -14.46
CA THR A 428 -27.62 17.57 -15.28
C THR A 428 -26.39 16.96 -14.60
N ALA A 429 -25.55 17.77 -13.96
CA ALA A 429 -24.42 17.29 -13.17
C ALA A 429 -24.89 16.39 -11.99
N ASP A 430 -25.85 16.84 -11.19
CA ASP A 430 -26.41 16.05 -10.08
C ASP A 430 -27.09 14.74 -10.59
N ILE A 431 -27.88 14.81 -11.67
CA ILE A 431 -28.52 13.62 -12.27
C ILE A 431 -27.47 12.65 -12.83
N SER A 432 -26.44 13.16 -13.50
CA SER A 432 -25.36 12.32 -14.06
C SER A 432 -24.61 11.57 -12.96
N LEU A 433 -24.44 12.18 -11.79
CA LEU A 433 -23.85 11.55 -10.61
C LEU A 433 -24.74 10.42 -10.08
N ILE A 434 -26.06 10.63 -10.02
CA ILE A 434 -27.02 9.60 -9.61
C ILE A 434 -26.98 8.42 -10.58
N VAL A 435 -27.03 8.67 -11.88
CA VAL A 435 -26.96 7.62 -12.91
C VAL A 435 -25.64 6.86 -12.82
N ALA A 436 -24.52 7.56 -12.70
CA ALA A 436 -23.21 6.93 -12.53
C ALA A 436 -23.14 6.07 -11.26
N ALA A 437 -23.75 6.51 -10.15
CA ALA A 437 -23.82 5.73 -8.92
C ALA A 437 -24.65 4.44 -9.09
N VAL A 438 -25.78 4.50 -9.80
CA VAL A 438 -26.59 3.31 -10.11
C VAL A 438 -25.83 2.33 -10.99
N VAL A 439 -25.19 2.82 -12.06
CA VAL A 439 -24.34 2.01 -12.94
C VAL A 439 -23.22 1.36 -12.14
N PHE A 440 -22.57 2.12 -11.25
CA PHE A 440 -21.54 1.60 -10.37
C PHE A 440 -22.05 0.50 -9.44
N ILE A 441 -23.17 0.70 -8.74
CA ILE A 441 -23.76 -0.32 -7.86
C ILE A 441 -24.10 -1.60 -8.64
N ASN A 442 -24.70 -1.45 -9.83
CA ASN A 442 -25.10 -2.58 -10.67
C ASN A 442 -23.90 -3.43 -11.15
N TYR A 443 -22.73 -2.83 -11.38
CA TYR A 443 -21.52 -3.57 -11.75
C TYR A 443 -20.65 -3.96 -10.56
N LEU A 444 -20.76 -3.26 -9.43
CA LEU A 444 -20.04 -3.56 -8.20
C LEU A 444 -20.54 -4.86 -7.58
N VAL A 445 -21.86 -5.07 -7.52
CA VAL A 445 -22.43 -6.28 -6.91
C VAL A 445 -21.93 -7.55 -7.62
N PRO A 446 -22.06 -7.71 -8.96
CA PRO A 446 -21.50 -8.86 -9.66
C PRO A 446 -19.98 -8.96 -9.52
N PHE A 447 -19.24 -7.85 -9.52
CA PHE A 447 -17.78 -7.91 -9.32
C PHE A 447 -17.40 -8.45 -7.93
N ALA A 448 -18.16 -8.07 -6.91
CA ALA A 448 -17.95 -8.49 -5.53
C ALA A 448 -18.47 -9.90 -5.23
N SER A 449 -19.52 -10.37 -5.91
CA SER A 449 -20.15 -11.67 -5.62
C SER A 449 -19.83 -12.78 -6.62
N THR A 450 -19.45 -12.46 -7.87
CA THR A 450 -19.24 -13.46 -8.93
C THR A 450 -17.78 -13.55 -9.40
N HIS A 451 -17.50 -14.57 -10.21
CA HIS A 451 -16.21 -14.86 -10.82
C HIS A 451 -15.76 -13.83 -11.89
N GLY A 452 -16.59 -12.85 -12.27
CA GLY A 452 -16.33 -11.90 -13.37
C GLY A 452 -16.66 -10.43 -13.07
N GLY A 453 -16.59 -9.57 -14.10
CA GLY A 453 -17.10 -8.18 -14.04
C GLY A 453 -16.12 -7.06 -13.65
N GLY A 454 -14.83 -7.38 -13.45
CA GLY A 454 -13.84 -6.40 -12.98
C GLY A 454 -13.61 -5.21 -13.89
N THR A 455 -13.57 -5.42 -15.21
CA THR A 455 -13.39 -4.32 -16.19
C THR A 455 -14.59 -3.38 -16.18
N ASN A 456 -15.81 -3.92 -16.15
CA ASN A 456 -17.04 -3.13 -16.12
C ASN A 456 -17.16 -2.34 -14.82
N ALA A 457 -16.83 -2.96 -13.67
CA ALA A 457 -16.80 -2.27 -12.38
C ALA A 457 -15.74 -1.16 -12.35
N ALA A 458 -14.56 -1.38 -12.95
CA ALA A 458 -13.51 -0.37 -13.06
C ALA A 458 -13.95 0.80 -13.95
N LEU A 459 -14.56 0.53 -15.11
CA LEU A 459 -15.11 1.58 -15.98
C LEU A 459 -16.22 2.37 -15.29
N ALA A 460 -17.10 1.69 -14.55
CA ALA A 460 -18.15 2.33 -13.78
C ALA A 460 -17.58 3.19 -12.63
N MET A 461 -16.50 2.75 -11.98
CA MET A 461 -15.77 3.55 -10.99
C MET A 461 -15.15 4.80 -11.64
N VAL A 462 -14.50 4.66 -12.79
CA VAL A 462 -13.94 5.80 -13.54
C VAL A 462 -15.04 6.80 -13.91
N LEU A 463 -16.19 6.31 -14.36
CA LEU A 463 -17.36 7.14 -14.65
C LEU A 463 -17.87 7.87 -13.39
N LEU A 464 -17.97 7.18 -12.26
CA LEU A 464 -18.38 7.77 -10.98
C LEU A 464 -17.40 8.85 -10.51
N VAL A 465 -16.09 8.58 -10.58
CA VAL A 465 -15.04 9.55 -10.22
C VAL A 465 -15.08 10.76 -11.17
N TYR A 466 -15.32 10.53 -12.46
CA TYR A 466 -15.46 11.61 -13.44
C TYR A 466 -16.67 12.49 -13.14
N THR A 467 -17.87 11.91 -12.95
CA THR A 467 -19.08 12.69 -12.64
C THR A 467 -18.97 13.42 -11.29
N LEU A 468 -18.31 12.83 -10.29
CA LEU A 468 -18.02 13.47 -9.02
C LEU A 468 -17.00 14.63 -9.17
N SER A 469 -16.03 14.48 -10.08
CA SER A 469 -15.14 15.58 -10.44
C SER A 469 -15.91 16.71 -11.14
N VAL A 470 -16.85 16.39 -12.03
CA VAL A 470 -17.69 17.40 -12.71
C VAL A 470 -18.53 18.16 -11.69
N THR A 471 -19.23 17.47 -10.78
CA THR A 471 -20.04 18.15 -9.74
C THR A 471 -19.21 19.02 -8.81
N SER A 472 -18.05 18.53 -8.35
CA SER A 472 -17.10 19.31 -7.54
C SER A 472 -16.65 20.58 -8.25
N ARG A 473 -16.43 20.53 -9.57
CA ARG A 473 -16.00 21.70 -10.36
C ARG A 473 -17.12 22.71 -10.58
N VAL A 474 -18.35 22.25 -10.80
CA VAL A 474 -19.52 23.13 -10.88
C VAL A 474 -19.75 23.87 -9.56
N ASP A 475 -19.46 23.21 -8.43
CA ASP A 475 -19.49 23.84 -7.10
C ASP A 475 -18.31 24.82 -6.91
N ASP A 476 -17.08 24.44 -7.28
CA ASP A 476 -15.87 25.29 -7.16
C ASP A 476 -15.93 26.56 -8.03
N ASP A 477 -16.50 26.48 -9.24
CA ASP A 477 -16.65 27.61 -10.17
C ASP A 477 -17.76 28.59 -9.73
N GLY A 478 -18.46 28.30 -8.63
CA GLY A 478 -19.49 29.18 -8.06
C GLY A 478 -20.82 29.21 -8.82
N ILE A 479 -21.03 28.27 -9.74
CA ILE A 479 -22.27 28.18 -10.53
C ILE A 479 -23.42 27.59 -9.70
N ASN A 480 -23.09 26.74 -8.73
CA ASN A 480 -24.05 26.15 -7.82
C ASN A 480 -24.22 26.97 -6.53
N SER A 481 -24.63 28.24 -6.67
CA SER A 481 -25.01 29.06 -5.52
C SER A 481 -26.39 28.67 -5.00
N LEU A 482 -26.46 28.33 -3.71
CA LEU A 482 -27.69 27.94 -3.02
C LEU A 482 -28.05 28.99 -1.97
N GLN A 483 -29.32 29.39 -1.93
CA GLN A 483 -29.86 30.14 -0.80
C GLN A 483 -30.38 29.14 0.23
N ILE A 484 -29.54 28.85 1.24
CA ILE A 484 -29.94 27.97 2.34
C ILE A 484 -30.73 28.81 3.34
N ASP A 485 -32.00 28.49 3.52
CA ASP A 485 -32.83 29.05 4.59
C ASP A 485 -32.45 28.39 5.92
N ASP A 486 -31.60 29.06 6.69
CA ASP A 486 -31.15 28.64 8.03
C ASP A 486 -32.15 28.99 9.14
N SER A 487 -33.34 29.52 8.82
CA SER A 487 -34.39 29.76 9.81
C SER A 487 -34.89 28.45 10.44
N GLU A 488 -35.37 28.51 11.69
CA GLU A 488 -35.94 27.33 12.36
C GLU A 488 -37.10 26.71 11.56
N THR A 489 -37.89 27.55 10.89
CA THR A 489 -39.00 27.14 10.04
C THR A 489 -38.51 26.42 8.78
N GLY A 490 -37.48 26.95 8.11
CA GLY A 490 -36.82 26.30 6.97
C GLY A 490 -36.20 24.95 7.33
N LEU A 491 -35.51 24.89 8.47
CA LEU A 491 -34.85 23.68 8.97
C LEU A 491 -35.88 22.61 9.35
N ARG A 492 -36.97 22.99 10.03
CA ARG A 492 -38.09 22.09 10.35
C ARG A 492 -38.76 21.56 9.07
N LYS A 493 -39.00 22.41 8.08
CA LYS A 493 -39.60 22.02 6.79
C LYS A 493 -38.72 21.01 6.03
N ARG A 494 -37.41 21.22 5.99
CA ARG A 494 -36.47 20.27 5.37
C ARG A 494 -36.46 18.94 6.12
N PHE A 495 -36.41 18.99 7.45
CA PHE A 495 -36.48 17.78 8.28
C PHE A 495 -37.76 16.99 8.05
N THR A 496 -38.93 17.65 8.02
CA THR A 496 -40.21 16.96 7.78
C THR A 496 -40.30 16.36 6.39
N ILE A 497 -39.83 17.06 5.34
CA ILE A 497 -39.76 16.52 3.98
C ILE A 497 -38.88 15.26 3.94
N TRP A 498 -37.71 15.30 4.57
CA TRP A 498 -36.78 14.17 4.60
C TRP A 498 -37.33 12.97 5.37
N VAL A 499 -37.94 13.20 6.54
CA VAL A 499 -38.57 12.14 7.33
C VAL A 499 -39.74 11.53 6.56
N ALA A 500 -40.63 12.35 5.98
CA ALA A 500 -41.77 11.85 5.21
C ALA A 500 -41.32 11.04 3.99
N ALA A 501 -40.35 11.55 3.21
CA ALA A 501 -39.81 10.84 2.06
C ALA A 501 -39.15 9.51 2.45
N PHE A 502 -38.35 9.51 3.51
CA PHE A 502 -37.72 8.29 4.02
C PHE A 502 -38.77 7.27 4.46
N SER A 503 -39.81 7.68 5.19
CA SER A 503 -40.90 6.80 5.62
C SER A 503 -41.68 6.22 4.44
N VAL A 504 -42.00 7.03 3.42
CA VAL A 504 -42.71 6.56 2.21
C VAL A 504 -41.85 5.56 1.44
N VAL A 505 -40.56 5.88 1.22
CA VAL A 505 -39.64 4.99 0.51
C VAL A 505 -39.42 3.69 1.28
N ALA A 506 -39.22 3.75 2.60
CA ALA A 506 -39.05 2.57 3.44
C ALA A 506 -40.31 1.68 3.42
N GLY A 507 -41.50 2.28 3.51
CA GLY A 507 -42.77 1.57 3.40
C GLY A 507 -42.97 0.90 2.03
N ALA A 508 -42.64 1.61 0.95
CA ALA A 508 -42.71 1.05 -0.41
C ALA A 508 -41.73 -0.12 -0.59
N VAL A 509 -40.47 0.03 -0.16
CA VAL A 509 -39.45 -1.03 -0.20
C VAL A 509 -39.91 -2.25 0.60
N TYR A 510 -40.48 -2.05 1.79
CA TYR A 510 -41.03 -3.13 2.61
C TYR A 510 -42.19 -3.86 1.90
N SER A 511 -43.16 -3.11 1.35
CA SER A 511 -44.35 -3.69 0.72
C SER A 511 -44.07 -4.49 -0.56
N ILE A 512 -43.00 -4.16 -1.29
CA ILE A 512 -42.62 -4.79 -2.56
C ILE A 512 -41.70 -6.02 -2.31
N GLY A 513 -41.48 -6.40 -1.05
CA GLY A 513 -40.60 -7.53 -0.71
C GLY A 513 -39.11 -7.19 -0.84
N GLY A 514 -38.74 -5.92 -0.66
CA GLY A 514 -37.34 -5.50 -0.67
C GLY A 514 -36.52 -6.03 0.51
N LEU A 515 -37.17 -6.49 1.58
CA LEU A 515 -36.55 -7.05 2.78
C LEU A 515 -37.00 -8.50 2.99
N SER A 516 -36.06 -9.37 3.36
CA SER A 516 -36.31 -10.77 3.70
C SER A 516 -35.96 -11.02 5.16
N TRP A 517 -36.82 -11.77 5.85
CA TRP A 517 -36.65 -12.14 7.25
C TRP A 517 -35.94 -13.48 7.36
N PRO A 518 -35.06 -13.68 8.36
CA PRO A 518 -34.38 -14.95 8.56
C PRO A 518 -35.41 -16.04 8.90
N GLU A 519 -35.54 -17.02 8.01
CA GLU A 519 -36.47 -18.14 8.18
C GLU A 519 -35.71 -19.39 8.63
N TYR A 520 -36.26 -20.08 9.63
CA TYR A 520 -35.69 -21.31 10.16
C TYR A 520 -36.10 -22.52 9.33
N LEU A 521 -35.12 -23.22 8.77
CA LEU A 521 -35.28 -24.57 8.25
C LEU A 521 -35.19 -25.57 9.39
N LYS A 522 -36.35 -26.00 9.87
CA LYS A 522 -36.49 -27.09 10.86
C LYS A 522 -36.37 -28.48 10.24
N ASP A 523 -36.52 -28.55 8.93
CA ASP A 523 -36.32 -29.72 8.09
C ASP A 523 -35.39 -29.29 6.95
N TRP A 524 -34.08 -29.40 7.16
CA TRP A 524 -33.10 -28.91 6.19
C TRP A 524 -32.94 -29.89 5.02
N ASN A 525 -33.22 -31.18 5.26
CA ASN A 525 -33.06 -32.25 4.30
C ASN A 525 -34.33 -32.52 3.44
N ARG A 526 -35.45 -31.87 3.79
CA ARG A 526 -36.78 -31.95 3.16
C ARG A 526 -37.40 -33.36 3.20
N ASP A 527 -37.10 -34.14 4.23
CA ASP A 527 -37.65 -35.49 4.42
C ASP A 527 -39.03 -35.48 5.10
N GLY A 528 -39.54 -34.31 5.49
CA GLY A 528 -40.83 -34.13 6.15
C GLY A 528 -40.80 -34.37 7.66
N VAL A 529 -39.63 -34.63 8.25
CA VAL A 529 -39.41 -34.81 9.68
C VAL A 529 -38.67 -33.60 10.23
N ILE A 530 -39.12 -33.09 11.38
CA ILE A 530 -38.39 -32.02 12.07
C ILE A 530 -37.07 -32.60 12.59
N ASP A 531 -35.97 -32.06 12.08
CA ASP A 531 -34.61 -32.43 12.46
C ASP A 531 -34.35 -32.09 13.94
N ALA A 532 -33.28 -32.66 14.52
CA ALA A 532 -32.92 -32.39 15.90
C ALA A 532 -32.63 -30.88 16.11
N PRO A 533 -32.97 -30.29 17.27
CA PRO A 533 -32.80 -28.85 17.56
C PRO A 533 -31.37 -28.27 17.51
N GLY A 534 -30.37 -29.05 17.08
CA GLY A 534 -28.99 -28.60 16.83
C GLY A 534 -28.54 -28.70 15.37
N SER A 535 -29.42 -29.15 14.46
CA SER A 535 -29.18 -29.23 13.01
C SER A 535 -30.10 -28.34 12.20
N TRP A 536 -30.85 -27.44 12.85
CA TRP A 536 -31.61 -26.41 12.17
C TRP A 536 -30.66 -25.38 11.58
N ASP A 537 -31.00 -24.87 10.40
CA ASP A 537 -30.24 -23.83 9.71
C ASP A 537 -31.17 -22.71 9.27
N ILE A 538 -30.62 -21.55 8.93
CA ILE A 538 -31.39 -20.45 8.36
C ILE A 538 -31.46 -20.66 6.84
N ALA A 539 -32.66 -20.56 6.28
CA ALA A 539 -32.88 -20.74 4.86
C ALA A 539 -31.96 -19.81 4.04
N GLU A 540 -31.25 -20.38 3.06
CA GLU A 540 -30.31 -19.64 2.21
C GLU A 540 -30.99 -18.41 1.59
N GLY A 541 -30.34 -17.24 1.73
CA GLY A 541 -30.86 -15.99 1.20
C GLY A 541 -31.94 -15.31 2.03
N THR A 542 -32.39 -15.90 3.15
CA THR A 542 -33.44 -15.31 3.99
C THR A 542 -32.91 -14.37 5.08
N GLY A 543 -31.65 -14.55 5.52
CA GLY A 543 -30.99 -13.73 6.54
C GLY A 543 -29.56 -13.34 6.18
N PHE A 544 -29.10 -12.19 6.68
CA PHE A 544 -27.71 -11.72 6.54
C PHE A 544 -26.90 -12.15 7.76
N GLU A 545 -25.95 -13.05 7.57
CA GLU A 545 -25.11 -13.59 8.64
C GLU A 545 -23.90 -12.68 8.95
N ILE A 546 -23.74 -12.35 10.22
CA ILE A 546 -22.49 -11.85 10.79
C ILE A 546 -21.84 -12.97 11.57
N THR A 547 -20.77 -13.54 11.00
CA THR A 547 -20.02 -14.62 11.65
C THR A 547 -19.35 -14.13 12.94
N PRO A 548 -19.19 -14.99 13.97
CA PRO A 548 -18.50 -14.64 15.20
C PRO A 548 -17.05 -14.18 14.95
N PHE A 549 -16.37 -14.79 13.98
CA PHE A 549 -15.01 -14.43 13.58
C PHE A 549 -14.93 -13.01 13.00
N PHE A 550 -15.89 -12.64 12.14
CA PHE A 550 -15.98 -11.28 11.61
C PHE A 550 -16.28 -10.27 12.72
N LEU A 551 -17.21 -10.59 13.62
CA LEU A 551 -17.59 -9.72 14.74
C LEU A 551 -16.42 -9.50 15.69
N ALA A 552 -15.69 -10.56 16.06
CA ALA A 552 -14.52 -10.46 16.93
C ALA A 552 -13.43 -9.57 16.29
N MET A 553 -13.19 -9.76 15.00
CA MET A 553 -12.20 -8.95 14.26
C MET A 553 -12.62 -7.48 14.16
N MET A 554 -13.87 -7.24 13.78
CA MET A 554 -14.45 -5.90 13.64
C MET A 554 -14.42 -5.14 14.97
N LEU A 555 -14.87 -5.76 16.07
CA LEU A 555 -14.88 -5.14 17.40
C LEU A 555 -13.46 -4.93 17.94
N GLY A 556 -12.57 -5.91 17.81
CA GLY A 556 -11.20 -5.80 18.29
C GLY A 556 -10.44 -4.66 17.60
N LEU A 557 -10.50 -4.61 16.27
CA LEU A 557 -9.92 -3.50 15.49
C LEU A 557 -10.55 -2.16 15.86
N THR A 558 -11.88 -2.10 15.99
CA THR A 558 -12.60 -0.86 16.29
C THR A 558 -12.22 -0.31 17.67
N LEU A 559 -12.29 -1.14 18.72
CA LEU A 559 -12.04 -0.72 20.10
C LEU A 559 -10.57 -0.31 20.29
N PHE A 560 -9.63 -1.09 19.77
CA PHE A 560 -8.22 -0.75 19.83
C PHE A 560 -7.93 0.56 19.09
N THR A 561 -8.36 0.66 17.84
CA THR A 561 -8.04 1.83 17.01
C THR A 561 -8.77 3.09 17.48
N ALA A 562 -10.01 2.98 17.96
CA ALA A 562 -10.77 4.12 18.50
C ALA A 562 -10.06 4.78 19.68
N SER A 563 -9.36 4.02 20.52
CA SER A 563 -8.55 4.58 21.61
C SER A 563 -7.43 5.49 21.09
N THR A 564 -6.74 5.09 20.01
CA THR A 564 -5.68 5.88 19.37
C THR A 564 -6.24 7.09 18.62
N VAL A 565 -7.38 6.92 17.94
CA VAL A 565 -8.09 8.01 17.28
C VAL A 565 -8.56 9.06 18.31
N ALA A 566 -9.03 8.62 19.49
CA ALA A 566 -9.41 9.53 20.56
C ALA A 566 -8.26 10.40 21.05
N GLU A 567 -7.02 9.87 21.12
CA GLU A 567 -5.83 10.67 21.43
C GLU A 567 -5.48 11.65 20.32
N ILE A 568 -5.62 11.25 19.05
CA ILE A 568 -5.40 12.14 17.91
C ILE A 568 -6.40 13.30 17.93
N VAL A 569 -7.69 13.01 18.14
CA VAL A 569 -8.77 14.01 18.22
C VAL A 569 -8.51 14.98 19.37
N ARG A 570 -8.24 14.45 20.58
CA ARG A 570 -7.94 15.25 21.76
C ARG A 570 -6.70 16.11 21.57
N GLY A 571 -5.59 15.52 21.12
CA GLY A 571 -4.31 16.20 20.90
C GLY A 571 -4.41 17.30 19.85
N SER A 572 -5.17 17.05 18.77
CA SER A 572 -5.37 18.04 17.71
C SER A 572 -6.25 19.21 18.15
N ILE A 573 -7.25 18.97 19.02
CA ILE A 573 -8.05 20.04 19.61
C ILE A 573 -7.20 20.88 20.59
N GLN A 574 -6.36 20.25 21.40
CA GLN A 574 -5.51 20.96 22.37
C GLN A 574 -4.36 21.73 21.74
N ALA A 575 -3.91 21.35 20.55
CA ALA A 575 -2.86 22.05 19.81
C ALA A 575 -3.30 23.41 19.25
N LEU A 576 -4.60 23.72 19.28
CA LEU A 576 -5.13 24.98 18.76
C LEU A 576 -4.78 26.17 19.66
N PRO A 577 -4.47 27.35 19.09
CA PRO A 577 -4.23 28.56 19.86
C PRO A 577 -5.45 28.93 20.71
N ARG A 578 -5.23 29.19 22.01
CA ARG A 578 -6.30 29.53 22.95
C ARG A 578 -7.07 30.80 22.56
N GLY A 579 -6.40 31.76 21.90
CA GLY A 579 -7.03 33.00 21.43
C GLY A 579 -8.23 32.79 20.50
N GLN A 580 -8.25 31.73 19.68
CA GLN A 580 -9.42 31.40 18.84
C GLN A 580 -10.64 30.99 19.67
N VAL A 581 -10.41 30.26 20.76
CA VAL A 581 -11.44 29.83 21.70
C VAL A 581 -11.94 31.02 22.52
N GLU A 582 -11.04 31.91 22.95
CA GLU A 582 -11.35 33.14 23.69
C GLU A 582 -12.13 34.15 22.84
N ALA A 583 -11.76 34.33 21.57
CA ALA A 583 -12.51 35.15 20.63
C ALA A 583 -13.92 34.61 20.41
N ALA A 584 -14.08 33.29 20.23
CA ALA A 584 -15.38 32.65 20.10
C ALA A 584 -16.25 32.82 21.35
N ILE A 585 -15.65 32.76 22.55
CA ILE A 585 -16.34 33.09 23.82
C ILE A 585 -16.80 34.55 23.81
N SER A 586 -15.93 35.47 23.38
CA SER A 586 -16.19 36.91 23.39
C SER A 586 -17.33 37.33 22.45
N VAL A 587 -17.53 36.59 21.35
CA VAL A 587 -18.66 36.77 20.41
C VAL A 587 -19.94 36.09 20.92
N GLY A 588 -19.91 35.45 22.08
CA GLY A 588 -21.08 34.82 22.70
C GLY A 588 -21.44 33.43 22.14
N LEU A 589 -20.51 32.76 21.44
CA LEU A 589 -20.77 31.42 20.90
C LEU A 589 -20.92 30.39 22.03
N ASN A 590 -22.01 29.63 21.97
CA ASN A 590 -22.25 28.53 22.90
C ASN A 590 -21.19 27.40 22.69
N PRO A 591 -20.96 26.51 23.68
CA PRO A 591 -19.92 25.49 23.58
C PRO A 591 -20.02 24.59 22.34
N TYR A 592 -21.23 24.27 21.90
CA TYR A 592 -21.48 23.43 20.72
C TYR A 592 -21.18 24.17 19.41
N GLN A 593 -21.62 25.43 19.30
CA GLN A 593 -21.33 26.33 18.19
C GLN A 593 -19.82 26.59 18.10
N ARG A 594 -19.15 26.82 19.23
CA ARG A 594 -17.70 26.98 19.28
C ARG A 594 -16.96 25.74 18.80
N LEU A 595 -17.39 24.56 19.25
CA LEU A 595 -16.82 23.29 18.80
C LEU A 595 -17.01 23.11 17.29
N ARG A 596 -18.23 23.30 16.79
CA ARG A 596 -18.59 23.03 15.39
C ARG A 596 -18.07 24.08 14.40
N LEU A 597 -18.10 25.36 14.74
CA LEU A 597 -17.81 26.47 13.81
C LEU A 597 -16.34 26.91 13.85
N VAL A 598 -15.67 26.79 15.00
CA VAL A 598 -14.32 27.32 15.19
C VAL A 598 -13.30 26.21 15.41
N ILE A 599 -13.52 25.35 16.41
CA ILE A 599 -12.50 24.39 16.87
C ILE A 599 -12.37 23.22 15.89
N MET A 600 -13.45 22.48 15.59
CA MET A 600 -13.42 21.27 14.76
C MET A 600 -12.89 21.51 13.35
N PRO A 601 -13.30 22.57 12.62
CA PRO A 601 -12.76 22.82 11.27
C PRO A 601 -11.26 23.07 11.25
N GLN A 602 -10.72 23.74 12.28
CA GLN A 602 -9.29 23.98 12.40
C GLN A 602 -8.55 22.72 12.88
N ALA A 603 -9.09 22.02 13.87
CA ALA A 603 -8.53 20.77 14.40
C ALA A 603 -8.45 19.68 13.33
N LEU A 604 -9.44 19.60 12.43
CA LEU A 604 -9.47 18.62 11.35
C LEU A 604 -8.20 18.67 10.48
N ARG A 605 -7.62 19.86 10.27
CA ARG A 605 -6.40 20.03 9.46
C ARG A 605 -5.18 19.34 10.06
N SER A 606 -5.04 19.34 11.39
CA SER A 606 -3.96 18.62 12.08
C SER A 606 -4.31 17.15 12.36
N MET A 607 -5.60 16.81 12.48
CA MET A 607 -6.06 15.42 12.66
C MET A 607 -5.82 14.55 11.43
N VAL A 608 -6.11 15.05 10.22
CA VAL A 608 -6.11 14.24 8.99
C VAL A 608 -4.77 13.55 8.69
N PRO A 609 -3.61 14.23 8.75
CA PRO A 609 -2.32 13.57 8.57
C PRO A 609 -2.05 12.45 9.58
N LEU A 610 -2.51 12.61 10.82
CA LEU A 610 -2.35 11.60 11.87
C LEU A 610 -3.28 10.39 11.65
N LEU A 611 -4.50 10.63 11.19
CA LEU A 611 -5.47 9.58 10.84
C LEU A 611 -4.98 8.72 9.67
N ASN A 612 -4.23 9.29 8.71
CA ASN A 612 -3.65 8.54 7.60
C ASN A 612 -2.80 7.36 8.10
N ASN A 613 -1.89 7.63 9.04
CA ASN A 613 -1.06 6.59 9.64
C ASN A 613 -1.91 5.54 10.39
N GLN A 614 -2.97 5.96 11.08
CA GLN A 614 -3.84 5.00 11.78
C GLN A 614 -4.65 4.12 10.83
N PHE A 615 -5.15 4.64 9.72
CA PHE A 615 -5.87 3.83 8.75
C PHE A 615 -4.95 2.80 8.06
N MET A 616 -3.70 3.18 7.77
CA MET A 616 -2.69 2.23 7.31
C MET A 616 -2.39 1.15 8.37
N ASN A 617 -2.42 1.51 9.66
CA ASN A 617 -2.26 0.55 10.75
C ASN A 617 -3.45 -0.39 10.86
N VAL A 618 -4.70 0.08 10.69
CA VAL A 618 -5.89 -0.81 10.67
C VAL A 618 -5.76 -1.87 9.57
N TRP A 619 -5.32 -1.44 8.38
CA TRP A 619 -5.08 -2.37 7.26
C TRP A 619 -4.01 -3.41 7.59
N LYS A 620 -2.87 -3.02 8.17
CA LYS A 620 -1.80 -3.96 8.56
C LYS A 620 -2.23 -4.87 9.71
N ASN A 621 -2.85 -4.30 10.74
CA ASN A 621 -3.33 -5.03 11.91
C ASN A 621 -4.45 -6.02 11.57
N SER A 622 -5.09 -5.87 10.40
CA SER A 622 -6.05 -6.87 9.92
C SER A 622 -5.42 -8.26 9.77
N SER A 623 -4.10 -8.37 9.58
CA SER A 623 -3.39 -9.65 9.49
C SER A 623 -3.42 -10.48 10.78
N LEU A 624 -3.77 -9.88 11.92
CA LEU A 624 -3.97 -10.58 13.19
C LEU A 624 -5.27 -11.42 13.22
N ALA A 625 -6.07 -11.36 12.15
CA ALA A 625 -7.24 -12.19 11.93
C ALA A 625 -6.99 -13.69 12.12
N VAL A 626 -5.76 -14.15 11.90
CA VAL A 626 -5.34 -15.55 12.15
C VAL A 626 -5.64 -16.02 13.58
N ILE A 627 -5.63 -15.11 14.56
CA ILE A 627 -5.88 -15.42 15.98
C ILE A 627 -7.33 -15.86 16.21
N VAL A 628 -8.26 -15.31 15.44
CA VAL A 628 -9.70 -15.59 15.56
C VAL A 628 -10.21 -16.42 14.38
N ALA A 629 -9.31 -17.05 13.62
CA ALA A 629 -9.63 -17.85 12.42
C ALA A 629 -10.49 -17.11 11.38
N TYR A 630 -10.40 -15.78 11.33
CA TYR A 630 -11.09 -15.00 10.30
C TYR A 630 -10.34 -15.13 8.97
N SER A 631 -11.07 -15.43 7.90
CA SER A 631 -10.53 -15.71 6.55
C SER A 631 -10.09 -14.44 5.82
N ASP A 632 -9.08 -13.75 6.35
CA ASP A 632 -8.45 -12.59 5.75
C ASP A 632 -7.33 -13.00 4.76
N ILE A 633 -6.70 -12.02 4.10
CA ILE A 633 -5.58 -12.26 3.17
C ILE A 633 -4.48 -13.08 3.85
N PHE A 634 -4.08 -12.73 5.08
CA PHE A 634 -2.98 -13.43 5.75
C PHE A 634 -3.33 -14.88 6.06
N TYR A 635 -4.50 -15.13 6.64
CA TYR A 635 -4.97 -16.48 6.96
C TYR A 635 -5.06 -17.36 5.71
N VAL A 636 -5.69 -16.88 4.64
CA VAL A 636 -5.88 -17.66 3.41
C VAL A 636 -4.55 -17.98 2.75
N VAL A 637 -3.64 -17.01 2.66
CA VAL A 637 -2.31 -17.23 2.09
C VAL A 637 -1.49 -18.19 2.97
N LEU A 638 -1.55 -18.07 4.30
CA LEU A 638 -0.88 -18.98 5.22
C LEU A 638 -1.35 -20.43 5.04
N VAL A 639 -2.67 -20.64 4.91
CA VAL A 639 -3.23 -21.97 4.64
C VAL A 639 -2.79 -22.49 3.27
N MET A 640 -2.76 -21.64 2.24
CA MET A 640 -2.20 -22.02 0.93
C MET A 640 -0.71 -22.39 1.00
N MET A 641 0.09 -21.66 1.79
CA MET A 641 1.53 -21.92 1.96
C MET A 641 1.77 -23.30 2.57
N ASN A 642 0.98 -23.66 3.58
CA ASN A 642 1.08 -24.97 4.24
C ASN A 642 0.61 -26.12 3.34
N ASN A 643 -0.46 -25.91 2.56
CA ASN A 643 -1.03 -26.95 1.70
C ASN A 643 -0.23 -27.18 0.41
N VAL A 644 0.30 -26.11 -0.21
CA VAL A 644 1.00 -26.19 -1.51
C VAL A 644 2.52 -26.36 -1.32
N GLY A 645 3.08 -25.93 -0.18
CA GLY A 645 4.52 -25.94 0.07
C GLY A 645 5.30 -24.88 -0.73
N LYS A 646 4.59 -23.95 -1.40
CA LYS A 646 5.15 -22.81 -2.15
C LYS A 646 5.24 -21.58 -1.24
N LEU A 647 6.38 -21.38 -0.58
CA LEU A 647 6.54 -20.28 0.38
C LEU A 647 6.74 -18.92 -0.28
N ILE A 648 7.79 -18.75 -1.09
CA ILE A 648 8.21 -17.43 -1.59
C ILE A 648 7.18 -16.79 -2.53
N PRO A 649 6.59 -17.48 -3.52
CA PRO A 649 5.59 -16.87 -4.40
C PRO A 649 4.36 -16.37 -3.65
N LEU A 650 3.85 -17.17 -2.69
CA LEU A 650 2.70 -16.82 -1.87
C LEU A 650 3.03 -15.67 -0.90
N PHE A 651 4.22 -15.69 -0.29
CA PHE A 651 4.66 -14.60 0.56
C PHE A 651 4.87 -13.28 -0.22
N LEU A 652 5.34 -13.35 -1.47
CA LEU A 652 5.41 -12.19 -2.35
C LEU A 652 4.00 -11.65 -2.67
N LEU A 653 3.04 -12.52 -2.98
CA LEU A 653 1.63 -12.11 -3.17
C LEU A 653 1.06 -11.45 -1.92
N LEU A 654 1.35 -12.00 -0.73
CA LEU A 654 0.97 -11.41 0.55
C LEU A 654 1.54 -10.00 0.72
N LEU A 655 2.85 -9.82 0.51
CA LEU A 655 3.50 -8.52 0.64
C LEU A 655 2.96 -7.51 -0.37
N ILE A 656 2.80 -7.92 -1.63
CA ILE A 656 2.29 -7.05 -2.70
C ILE A 656 0.85 -6.61 -2.39
N THR A 657 -0.01 -7.52 -1.93
CA THR A 657 -1.41 -7.19 -1.61
C THR A 657 -1.52 -6.27 -0.40
N TYR A 658 -0.78 -6.51 0.69
CA TYR A 658 -0.74 -5.60 1.84
C TYR A 658 -0.15 -4.23 1.46
N GLN A 659 0.92 -4.21 0.67
CA GLN A 659 1.53 -2.97 0.21
C GLN A 659 0.59 -2.19 -0.71
N ALA A 660 -0.09 -2.85 -1.62
CA ALA A 660 -1.07 -2.24 -2.53
C ALA A 660 -2.22 -1.59 -1.74
N GLY A 661 -2.78 -2.30 -0.75
CA GLY A 661 -3.82 -1.73 0.12
C GLY A 661 -3.33 -0.53 0.93
N SER A 662 -2.12 -0.60 1.49
CA SER A 662 -1.52 0.51 2.24
C SER A 662 -1.26 1.74 1.35
N LEU A 663 -0.81 1.54 0.12
CA LEU A 663 -0.62 2.62 -0.86
C LEU A 663 -1.95 3.21 -1.32
N ALA A 664 -2.97 2.37 -1.53
CA ALA A 664 -4.32 2.84 -1.88
C ALA A 664 -4.90 3.76 -0.79
N ILE A 665 -4.82 3.36 0.48
CA ILE A 665 -5.22 4.21 1.61
C ILE A 665 -4.42 5.51 1.62
N SER A 666 -3.10 5.43 1.46
CA SER A 666 -2.22 6.61 1.47
C SER A 666 -2.56 7.58 0.33
N VAL A 667 -2.83 7.10 -0.88
CA VAL A 667 -3.24 7.93 -2.03
C VAL A 667 -4.55 8.64 -1.74
N VAL A 668 -5.57 7.93 -1.26
CA VAL A 668 -6.88 8.51 -0.93
C VAL A 668 -6.74 9.55 0.17
N MET A 669 -5.96 9.27 1.22
CA MET A 669 -5.77 10.18 2.34
C MET A 669 -4.91 11.39 1.99
N ASN A 670 -3.90 11.25 1.14
CA ASN A 670 -3.10 12.37 0.65
C ASN A 670 -3.93 13.29 -0.24
N TRP A 671 -4.77 12.71 -1.10
CA TRP A 671 -5.74 13.47 -1.88
C TRP A 671 -6.71 14.25 -0.97
N TYR A 672 -7.27 13.60 0.04
CA TYR A 672 -8.15 14.26 1.02
C TYR A 672 -7.42 15.38 1.80
N ASN A 673 -6.19 15.12 2.26
CA ASN A 673 -5.36 16.11 2.94
C ASN A 673 -5.11 17.36 2.08
N SER A 674 -4.84 17.18 0.79
CA SER A 674 -4.62 18.31 -0.14
C SER A 674 -5.86 19.21 -0.26
N ARG A 675 -7.07 18.64 -0.22
CA ARG A 675 -8.31 19.43 -0.25
C ARG A 675 -8.52 20.20 1.05
N VAL A 676 -8.34 19.54 2.20
CA VAL A 676 -8.54 20.14 3.52
C VAL A 676 -7.54 21.28 3.81
N THR A 677 -6.32 21.20 3.28
CA THR A 677 -5.25 22.19 3.47
C THR A 677 -5.19 23.30 2.42
N SER A 678 -5.90 23.16 1.29
CA SER A 678 -5.87 24.13 0.19
C SER A 678 -6.52 25.49 0.50
N VAL A 679 -7.33 25.59 1.56
CA VAL A 679 -7.94 26.86 2.00
C VAL A 679 -6.89 27.68 2.76
N LYS A 680 -6.18 28.55 2.05
CA LYS A 680 -5.37 29.62 2.65
C LYS A 680 -6.33 30.57 3.38
N ILE A 681 -6.16 30.70 4.69
CA ILE A 681 -6.78 31.78 5.49
C ILE A 681 -6.02 33.07 5.20
#